data_AF-A0A8C7KFL8-F1
#
_entry.id   AF-A0A8C7KFL8-F1
#
_cell.length_a   1.000
_cell.length_b   1.000
_cell.length_c   1.000
_cell.angle_alpha   90.00
_cell.angle_beta   90.00
_cell.angle_gamma   90.00
#
_symmetry.space_group_name_H-M   'P 1'
#
loop_
_entity.id
_entity.type
_entity.pdbx_description
1 polymer ?
#
loop_
_entity_poly.entity_id
_entity_poly.type
_entity_poly.pdbx_seq_one_letter_code
_entity_poly.pdbx_strand_id
1 'polypeptide(L)'
;MPPKKQKNPSVNISSSLEESEEFSLETTVPTEDISSSDERDRTGTQKVTRQLIERKELLHNLQLLKIEMSQKNLIIDNMKVDHLTKTEELEERLNVALHQKQVLALRLDSQLQLTQDERRKQQALRKQEMDGILLRQKQLEETNRRLCDKAGDLRRSLRDLELTEDKYKELRDIPEERLSITEYVAVYFYEVVSPLKAQLSELHVKRNSLTDDLETHRTEIKALMKSYEEERRVRSELVIRNQRLTLELADTKGLIQEGDFKRDNYSNIKRERDAFECEVGELRKRLELLEMTHEVQTRERNELSREVSTLQQTVTLLQKDKEYVHRQSMELNVRCAHQEDRLERLQTQLDGAQRAREEVYHKYIASRDHYKTEYENKLAEELENIRLKTSQEIDSLQRTSKEMYERENRNLRETRDNAVLEKDRATTAERETQARYDQLLEQFRGVQTGTDSRVAELLNQVKLKSFETERSQMVQEETARNLGQCQMETEKHQKKLEVMTKELYRLQASSEKQITELQAQNAEQQARLQTYEKLEQELDDVTMQAAEIDNEEEAERVLFSYGYGANVPTTAKRRLRQSVHLARRLLQLEKQNTLLRRDLETRNTHTGQISEELEAANRLLQQAQQPYSYLIDTVRQRDTQILSLRERITQLEEDTRSLRKEKTSLQQVKNNMASDLERLLNHREELSVMKQVLLSMRSRKTEPFLDPDGAGEGMAFSRPKNLSRTTEEDEQNPHRHRPKPTVFVSDNPSHLRRVTTITWRIRLQGPNLPIYYGIN
;
A
#
# COMPACT_ATOMS: atom_id res chain seq x y z
N MET A 1 33.15 -81.39 2.93
CA MET A 1 34.43 -80.67 2.69
C MET A 1 34.26 -79.18 3.04
N PRO A 2 35.34 -78.45 3.34
CA PRO A 2 35.34 -76.99 3.65
C PRO A 2 35.15 -76.14 2.34
N PRO A 3 35.08 -74.78 2.34
CA PRO A 3 35.70 -73.89 3.34
C PRO A 3 35.05 -72.52 3.73
N LYS A 4 35.56 -72.03 4.88
CA LYS A 4 35.88 -70.63 5.24
C LYS A 4 34.83 -69.52 5.07
N LYS A 5 34.34 -69.01 6.22
CA LYS A 5 34.00 -67.57 6.35
C LYS A 5 35.30 -66.75 6.36
N GLN A 6 35.35 -65.64 5.61
CA GLN A 6 36.34 -64.57 5.80
C GLN A 6 35.70 -63.35 6.50
N LYS A 7 36.53 -62.54 7.16
CA LYS A 7 36.15 -61.19 7.61
C LYS A 7 36.29 -60.21 6.46
N ASN A 8 35.31 -59.33 6.27
CA ASN A 8 35.53 -58.03 5.63
C ASN A 8 35.54 -56.95 6.73
N PRO A 9 36.53 -56.06 6.80
CA PRO A 9 36.42 -54.80 7.53
C PRO A 9 35.60 -53.77 6.73
N SER A 10 35.35 -52.63 7.38
CA SER A 10 34.68 -51.44 6.86
C SER A 10 34.99 -51.09 5.39
N VAL A 11 33.93 -50.96 4.59
CA VAL A 11 33.94 -50.18 3.34
C VAL A 11 33.48 -48.76 3.67
N ASN A 12 34.35 -47.77 3.52
CA ASN A 12 33.94 -46.37 3.47
C ASN A 12 33.31 -46.08 2.09
N ILE A 13 32.26 -45.26 2.06
CA ILE A 13 31.54 -44.92 0.84
C ILE A 13 32.04 -43.57 0.28
N SER A 14 32.51 -43.64 -0.96
CA SER A 14 32.59 -42.60 -2.00
C SER A 14 33.21 -41.23 -1.72
N SER A 15 34.24 -40.91 -2.51
CA SER A 15 34.46 -39.59 -3.11
C SER A 15 35.27 -39.76 -4.39
N SER A 16 34.61 -39.82 -5.55
CA SER A 16 35.21 -40.02 -6.88
C SER A 16 34.19 -39.70 -7.98
N LEU A 17 34.67 -39.29 -9.17
CA LEU A 17 33.93 -38.70 -10.30
C LEU A 17 33.39 -37.29 -9.97
N GLU A 18 33.42 -36.31 -10.87
CA GLU A 18 34.00 -36.20 -12.23
C GLU A 18 34.85 -34.90 -12.28
N GLU A 19 36.00 -34.85 -12.95
CA GLU A 19 36.12 -34.60 -14.40
C GLU A 19 35.28 -33.39 -14.87
N SER A 20 35.96 -32.29 -15.15
CA SER A 20 35.43 -31.14 -15.88
C SER A 20 36.58 -30.52 -16.66
N GLU A 21 36.46 -30.57 -17.99
CA GLU A 21 37.49 -30.08 -18.90
C GLU A 21 37.42 -28.55 -18.98
N GLU A 22 38.48 -27.84 -18.59
CA GLU A 22 38.59 -26.39 -18.83
C GLU A 22 38.86 -26.11 -20.31
N PHE A 23 37.82 -26.24 -21.13
CA PHE A 23 37.85 -25.84 -22.53
C PHE A 23 37.70 -24.32 -22.66
N SER A 24 38.82 -23.68 -22.97
CA SER A 24 38.94 -22.45 -23.77
C SER A 24 37.91 -21.33 -23.55
N LEU A 25 38.28 -20.34 -22.73
CA LEU A 25 37.86 -18.95 -22.96
C LEU A 25 39.09 -18.09 -23.25
N GLU A 26 39.41 -17.93 -24.54
CA GLU A 26 40.36 -16.94 -25.01
C GLU A 26 39.80 -15.53 -24.77
N THR A 27 40.12 -14.92 -23.62
CA THR A 27 40.11 -13.46 -23.50
C THR A 27 41.26 -12.89 -24.32
N THR A 28 41.10 -12.94 -25.65
CA THR A 28 41.87 -12.16 -26.60
C THR A 28 41.63 -10.69 -26.29
N VAL A 29 42.54 -10.08 -25.53
CA VAL A 29 42.62 -8.63 -25.42
C VAL A 29 43.11 -8.12 -26.78
N PRO A 30 42.28 -7.42 -27.58
CA PRO A 30 42.73 -6.89 -28.85
C PRO A 30 43.54 -5.64 -28.52
N THR A 31 44.87 -5.76 -28.54
CA THR A 31 45.74 -4.60 -28.75
C THR A 31 45.61 -4.17 -30.21
N GLU A 32 44.44 -3.62 -30.57
CA GLU A 32 44.31 -2.90 -31.84
C GLU A 32 45.25 -1.69 -31.82
N ASP A 33 46.01 -1.53 -32.91
CA ASP A 33 46.91 -0.41 -33.09
C ASP A 33 46.12 0.91 -33.05
N ILE A 34 46.29 1.68 -31.95
CA ILE A 34 45.88 3.08 -31.92
C ILE A 34 46.86 3.87 -32.80
N SER A 35 46.64 3.78 -34.11
CA SER A 35 47.36 4.50 -35.15
C SER A 35 46.97 5.98 -35.12
N SER A 36 47.45 6.69 -34.10
CA SER A 36 47.41 8.15 -34.05
C SER A 36 48.52 8.72 -34.95
N SER A 37 48.26 8.75 -36.25
CA SER A 37 49.11 9.49 -37.19
C SER A 37 49.06 10.99 -36.86
N ASP A 38 50.20 11.56 -36.48
CA ASP A 38 50.47 13.00 -36.48
C ASP A 38 51.61 13.31 -37.47
N GLU A 39 51.50 12.75 -38.68
CA GLU A 39 52.32 13.19 -39.82
C GLU A 39 51.97 14.65 -40.15
N ARG A 40 52.84 15.58 -39.74
CA ARG A 40 52.65 17.02 -39.90
C ARG A 40 53.06 17.50 -41.28
N ASP A 41 52.48 16.88 -42.30
CA ASP A 41 52.67 17.32 -43.67
C ASP A 41 52.03 18.70 -43.87
N ARG A 42 52.80 19.64 -44.41
CA ARG A 42 52.43 21.06 -44.42
C ARG A 42 51.75 21.46 -45.72
N THR A 43 50.79 22.37 -45.59
CA THR A 43 50.25 23.23 -46.68
C THR A 43 49.24 22.55 -47.62
N GLY A 44 47.97 22.98 -47.56
CA GLY A 44 46.92 22.44 -48.42
C GLY A 44 45.57 23.15 -48.28
N THR A 45 45.48 24.41 -48.71
CA THR A 45 44.23 25.19 -48.60
C THR A 45 43.13 24.64 -49.52
N GLN A 46 42.06 24.07 -48.96
CA GLN A 46 40.81 23.79 -49.68
C GLN A 46 39.60 24.42 -48.98
N LYS A 47 38.68 24.96 -49.77
CA LYS A 47 37.50 25.70 -49.29
C LYS A 47 36.41 24.71 -48.87
N VAL A 48 35.95 24.80 -47.61
CA VAL A 48 34.87 23.96 -47.10
C VAL A 48 33.55 24.36 -47.76
N THR A 49 32.93 23.44 -48.50
CA THR A 49 31.59 23.61 -49.07
C THR A 49 30.53 23.14 -48.08
N ARG A 50 29.32 23.71 -48.15
CA ARG A 50 28.21 23.44 -47.21
C ARG A 50 27.88 21.94 -47.06
N GLN A 51 27.84 21.19 -48.16
CA GLN A 51 27.63 19.73 -48.17
C GLN A 51 28.68 18.96 -47.36
N LEU A 52 29.89 19.51 -47.23
CA LEU A 52 31.00 18.90 -46.48
C LEU A 52 30.85 19.16 -44.96
N ILE A 53 30.12 20.21 -44.58
CA ILE A 53 29.68 20.47 -43.19
C ILE A 53 28.52 19.54 -42.85
N GLU A 54 27.46 19.53 -43.67
CA GLU A 54 26.27 18.68 -43.47
C GLU A 54 26.66 17.18 -43.42
N ARG A 55 27.64 16.74 -44.22
CA ARG A 55 28.20 15.38 -44.14
C ARG A 55 29.02 15.12 -42.87
N LYS A 56 29.70 16.13 -42.31
CA LYS A 56 30.40 16.01 -41.02
C LYS A 56 29.43 16.02 -39.83
N GLU A 57 28.37 16.81 -39.88
CA GLU A 57 27.30 16.80 -38.87
C GLU A 57 26.55 15.46 -38.86
N LEU A 58 26.22 14.90 -40.03
CA LEU A 58 25.64 13.55 -40.13
C LEU A 58 26.59 12.48 -39.59
N LEU A 59 27.89 12.55 -39.88
CA LEU A 59 28.89 11.63 -39.31
C LEU A 59 29.01 11.77 -37.79
N HIS A 60 28.97 13.00 -37.26
CA HIS A 60 29.02 13.27 -35.82
C HIS A 60 27.77 12.76 -35.10
N ASN A 61 26.58 12.99 -35.66
CA ASN A 61 25.32 12.45 -35.14
C ASN A 61 25.29 10.91 -35.18
N LEU A 62 25.89 10.29 -36.20
CA LEU A 62 26.03 8.83 -36.30
C LEU A 62 27.07 8.29 -35.28
N GLN A 63 28.13 9.05 -34.97
CA GLN A 63 29.03 8.75 -33.85
C GLN A 63 28.32 8.87 -32.49
N LEU A 64 27.53 9.93 -32.27
CA LEU A 64 26.74 10.10 -31.04
C LEU A 64 25.73 8.95 -30.86
N LEU A 65 25.02 8.56 -31.91
CA LEU A 65 24.11 7.40 -31.88
C LEU A 65 24.87 6.08 -31.62
N LYS A 66 26.08 5.90 -32.15
CA LYS A 66 26.94 4.75 -31.79
C LYS A 66 27.35 4.76 -30.32
N ILE A 67 27.64 5.94 -29.75
CA ILE A 67 28.02 6.09 -28.33
C ILE A 67 26.80 5.87 -27.42
N GLU A 68 25.62 6.40 -27.74
CA GLU A 68 24.40 6.07 -27.01
C GLU A 68 24.09 4.57 -27.07
N MET A 69 24.31 3.93 -28.21
CA MET A 69 24.04 2.50 -28.37
C MET A 69 25.06 1.64 -27.63
N SER A 70 26.35 2.03 -27.60
CA SER A 70 27.33 1.33 -26.77
C SER A 70 27.08 1.53 -25.26
N GLN A 71 26.64 2.72 -24.84
CA GLN A 71 26.20 2.98 -23.46
C GLN A 71 24.95 2.15 -23.09
N LYS A 72 23.94 2.08 -23.97
CA LYS A 72 22.73 1.27 -23.75
C LYS A 72 23.06 -0.23 -23.70
N ASN A 73 23.97 -0.72 -24.55
CA ASN A 73 24.49 -2.08 -24.45
C ASN A 73 25.23 -2.31 -23.11
N LEU A 74 26.13 -1.41 -22.71
CA LEU A 74 26.86 -1.51 -21.44
C LEU A 74 25.91 -1.57 -20.23
N ILE A 75 24.81 -0.80 -20.24
CA ILE A 75 23.76 -0.87 -19.21
C ILE A 75 23.05 -2.22 -19.24
N ILE A 76 22.67 -2.72 -20.43
CA ILE A 76 22.05 -4.03 -20.60
C ILE A 76 22.98 -5.16 -20.12
N ASP A 77 24.27 -5.07 -20.41
CA ASP A 77 25.27 -6.09 -20.05
C ASP A 77 25.60 -6.05 -18.55
N ASN A 78 25.69 -4.87 -17.94
CA ASN A 78 25.73 -4.73 -16.48
C ASN A 78 24.47 -5.34 -15.83
N MET A 79 23.28 -5.09 -16.37
CA MET A 79 22.04 -5.70 -15.87
C MET A 79 22.05 -7.23 -16.01
N LYS A 80 22.64 -7.80 -17.07
CA LYS A 80 22.82 -9.26 -17.19
C LYS A 80 23.75 -9.79 -16.09
N VAL A 81 24.86 -9.12 -15.80
CA VAL A 81 25.78 -9.50 -14.73
C VAL A 81 25.12 -9.37 -13.35
N ASP A 82 24.36 -8.31 -13.11
CA ASP A 82 23.55 -8.11 -11.90
C ASP A 82 22.42 -9.15 -11.74
N HIS A 83 22.00 -9.81 -12.82
CA HIS A 83 21.05 -10.92 -12.77
C HIS A 83 21.74 -12.28 -12.62
N LEU A 84 22.86 -12.52 -13.32
CA LEU A 84 23.68 -13.73 -13.22
C LEU A 84 24.20 -13.94 -11.80
N THR A 85 24.82 -12.91 -11.22
CA THR A 85 25.30 -12.92 -9.82
C THR A 85 24.16 -13.18 -8.82
N LYS A 86 22.94 -12.68 -9.09
CA LYS A 86 21.76 -12.98 -8.25
C LYS A 86 21.23 -14.40 -8.44
N THR A 87 21.34 -15.00 -9.63
CA THR A 87 21.04 -16.42 -9.81
C THR A 87 22.09 -17.29 -9.11
N GLU A 88 23.38 -16.97 -9.23
CA GLU A 88 24.47 -17.64 -8.52
C GLU A 88 24.28 -17.57 -6.99
N GLU A 89 24.01 -16.38 -6.42
CA GLU A 89 23.67 -16.23 -5.00
C GLU A 89 22.47 -17.08 -4.56
N LEU A 90 21.45 -17.22 -5.41
CA LEU A 90 20.25 -17.99 -5.11
C LEU A 90 20.49 -19.50 -5.23
N GLU A 91 21.33 -19.94 -6.16
CA GLU A 91 21.78 -21.32 -6.31
C GLU A 91 22.70 -21.75 -5.18
N GLU A 92 23.64 -20.90 -4.74
CA GLU A 92 24.42 -21.12 -3.51
C GLU A 92 23.52 -21.26 -2.28
N ARG A 93 22.56 -20.34 -2.09
CA ARG A 93 21.60 -20.41 -0.98
C ARG A 93 20.72 -21.66 -1.03
N LEU A 94 20.31 -22.09 -2.23
CA LEU A 94 19.58 -23.33 -2.45
C LEU A 94 20.44 -24.55 -2.10
N ASN A 95 21.70 -24.60 -2.54
CA ASN A 95 22.64 -25.67 -2.26
C ASN A 95 22.96 -25.77 -0.75
N VAL A 96 23.15 -24.65 -0.07
CA VAL A 96 23.29 -24.59 1.40
C VAL A 96 22.04 -25.12 2.10
N ALA A 97 20.84 -24.74 1.65
CA ALA A 97 19.58 -25.24 2.22
C ALA A 97 19.37 -26.75 1.96
N LEU A 98 19.76 -27.26 0.79
CA LEU A 98 19.73 -28.68 0.45
C LEU A 98 20.73 -29.50 1.29
N HIS A 99 21.93 -28.96 1.52
CA HIS A 99 22.92 -29.59 2.41
C HIS A 99 22.44 -29.61 3.86
N GLN A 100 21.90 -28.51 4.39
CA GLN A 100 21.28 -28.46 5.72
C GLN A 100 20.14 -29.49 5.86
N LYS A 101 19.28 -29.61 4.83
CA LYS A 101 18.22 -30.62 4.78
C LYS A 101 18.78 -32.06 4.81
N GLN A 102 19.85 -32.36 4.07
CA GLN A 102 20.52 -33.67 4.13
C GLN A 102 21.11 -33.96 5.52
N VAL A 103 21.82 -32.99 6.12
CA VAL A 103 22.41 -33.14 7.46
C VAL A 103 21.32 -33.37 8.52
N LEU A 104 20.19 -32.67 8.44
CA LEU A 104 19.04 -32.88 9.33
C LEU A 104 18.37 -34.25 9.11
N ALA A 105 18.24 -34.70 7.86
CA ALA A 105 17.71 -36.03 7.55
C ALA A 105 18.61 -37.16 8.10
N LEU A 106 19.92 -37.10 7.84
CA LEU A 106 20.90 -38.05 8.38
C LEU A 106 20.93 -38.05 9.92
N ARG A 107 20.77 -36.89 10.55
CA ARG A 107 20.69 -36.77 12.01
C ARG A 107 19.41 -37.39 12.57
N LEU A 108 18.27 -37.24 11.88
CA LEU A 108 17.01 -37.88 12.23
C LEU A 108 17.10 -39.41 12.07
N ASP A 109 17.61 -39.90 10.94
CA ASP A 109 17.80 -41.33 10.70
C ASP A 109 18.76 -41.96 11.71
N SER A 110 19.83 -41.26 12.09
CA SER A 110 20.73 -41.68 13.17
C SER A 110 20.01 -41.80 14.52
N GLN A 111 19.15 -40.83 14.88
CA GLN A 111 18.32 -40.91 16.09
C GLN A 111 17.26 -42.04 16.02
N LEU A 112 16.68 -42.28 14.85
CA LEU A 112 15.75 -43.39 14.63
C LEU A 112 16.45 -44.76 14.72
N GLN A 113 17.67 -44.89 14.21
CA GLN A 113 18.46 -46.12 14.38
C GLN A 113 18.88 -46.33 15.84
N LEU A 114 19.38 -45.30 16.53
CA LEU A 114 19.75 -45.38 17.94
C LEU A 114 18.56 -45.80 18.81
N THR A 115 17.39 -45.17 18.65
CA THR A 115 16.19 -45.53 19.41
C THR A 115 15.61 -46.90 19.03
N GLN A 116 15.80 -47.38 17.80
CA GLN A 116 15.50 -48.77 17.43
C GLN A 116 16.44 -49.77 18.11
N ASP A 117 17.74 -49.49 18.14
CA ASP A 117 18.73 -50.38 18.77
C ASP A 117 18.66 -50.35 20.30
N GLU A 118 18.29 -49.24 20.91
CA GLU A 118 17.92 -49.18 22.33
C GLU A 118 16.68 -50.03 22.63
N ARG A 119 15.62 -49.95 21.81
CA ARG A 119 14.45 -50.82 21.95
C ARG A 119 14.82 -52.30 21.78
N ARG A 120 15.69 -52.64 20.82
CA ARG A 120 16.22 -54.01 20.64
C ARG A 120 17.03 -54.48 21.87
N LYS A 121 17.91 -53.63 22.41
CA LYS A 121 18.68 -53.92 23.64
C LYS A 121 17.76 -54.12 24.85
N GLN A 122 16.78 -53.24 25.07
CA GLN A 122 15.79 -53.40 26.13
C GLN A 122 14.95 -54.68 25.96
N GLN A 123 14.56 -55.02 24.73
CA GLN A 123 13.82 -56.26 24.45
C GLN A 123 14.68 -57.51 24.65
N ALA A 124 15.98 -57.45 24.35
CA ALA A 124 16.93 -58.53 24.62
C ALA A 124 17.18 -58.72 26.12
N LEU A 125 17.36 -57.62 26.87
CA LEU A 125 17.48 -57.66 28.34
C LEU A 125 16.23 -58.25 28.99
N ARG A 126 15.03 -57.78 28.63
CA ARG A 126 13.76 -58.34 29.14
C ARG A 126 13.58 -59.82 28.79
N LYS A 127 14.07 -60.28 27.63
CA LYS A 127 14.09 -61.71 27.31
C LYS A 127 15.06 -62.47 28.22
N GLN A 128 16.28 -61.99 28.39
CA GLN A 128 17.28 -62.60 29.28
C GLN A 128 16.81 -62.64 30.75
N GLU A 129 16.14 -61.59 31.23
CA GLU A 129 15.49 -61.53 32.53
C GLU A 129 14.38 -62.57 32.66
N MET A 130 13.46 -62.65 31.67
CA MET A 130 12.40 -63.65 31.64
C MET A 130 12.94 -65.09 31.54
N ASP A 131 13.96 -65.34 30.72
CA ASP A 131 14.62 -66.65 30.60
C ASP A 131 15.32 -67.03 31.92
N GLY A 132 15.93 -66.06 32.61
CA GLY A 132 16.51 -66.23 33.95
C GLY A 132 15.46 -66.54 35.02
N ILE A 133 14.31 -65.84 35.00
CA ILE A 133 13.16 -66.11 35.86
C ILE A 133 12.58 -67.50 35.58
N LEU A 134 12.40 -67.88 34.31
CA LEU A 134 11.90 -69.20 33.92
C LEU A 134 12.87 -70.33 34.30
N LEU A 135 14.19 -70.10 34.18
CA LEU A 135 15.19 -71.05 34.65
C LEU A 135 15.17 -71.18 36.18
N ARG A 136 15.03 -70.06 36.91
CA ARG A 136 14.91 -70.07 38.36
C ARG A 136 13.62 -70.73 38.83
N GLN A 137 12.50 -70.50 38.14
CA GLN A 137 11.23 -71.18 38.40
C GLN A 137 11.37 -72.70 38.21
N LYS A 138 11.98 -73.16 37.11
CA LYS A 138 12.25 -74.59 36.89
C LYS A 138 13.11 -75.20 38.00
N GLN A 139 14.16 -74.51 38.44
CA GLN A 139 14.97 -74.95 39.59
C GLN A 139 14.13 -75.04 40.89
N LEU A 140 13.24 -74.08 41.14
CA LEU A 140 12.36 -74.08 42.30
C LEU A 140 11.30 -75.20 42.22
N GLU A 141 10.72 -75.44 41.04
CA GLU A 141 9.80 -76.56 40.82
C GLU A 141 10.49 -77.92 40.98
N GLU A 142 11.71 -78.09 40.43
CA GLU A 142 12.51 -79.31 40.62
C GLU A 142 12.90 -79.53 42.08
N THR A 143 13.34 -78.49 42.79
CA THR A 143 13.68 -78.62 44.22
C THR A 143 12.44 -78.88 45.07
N ASN A 144 11.30 -78.27 44.76
CA ASN A 144 10.04 -78.55 45.43
C ASN A 144 9.56 -80.00 45.19
N ARG A 145 9.67 -80.52 43.95
CA ARG A 145 9.42 -81.96 43.66
C ARG A 145 10.33 -82.85 44.51
N ARG A 146 11.66 -82.62 44.48
CA ARG A 146 12.64 -83.37 45.28
C ARG A 146 12.38 -83.28 46.80
N LEU A 147 11.80 -82.18 47.29
CA LEU A 147 11.39 -82.03 48.70
C LEU A 147 10.10 -82.79 49.01
N CYS A 148 9.11 -82.77 48.11
CA CYS A 148 7.90 -83.59 48.21
C CYS A 148 8.22 -85.09 48.15
N ASP A 149 9.14 -85.51 47.29
CA ASP A 149 9.63 -86.88 47.18
C ASP A 149 10.30 -87.31 48.50
N LYS A 150 11.27 -86.53 49.00
CA LYS A 150 11.93 -86.76 50.30
C LYS A 150 10.95 -86.77 51.48
N ALA A 151 9.94 -85.90 51.48
CA ALA A 151 8.90 -85.90 52.51
C ALA A 151 7.98 -87.14 52.40
N GLY A 152 7.75 -87.64 51.19
CA GLY A 152 7.09 -88.91 50.93
C GLY A 152 7.92 -90.11 51.39
N ASP A 153 9.24 -90.07 51.19
CA ASP A 153 10.18 -91.09 51.64
C ASP A 153 10.27 -91.13 53.17
N LEU A 154 10.40 -89.97 53.83
CA LEU A 154 10.31 -89.84 55.29
C LEU A 154 8.97 -90.37 55.84
N ARG A 155 7.85 -90.06 55.19
CA ARG A 155 6.52 -90.62 55.55
C ARG A 155 6.38 -92.12 55.31
N ARG A 156 7.30 -92.75 54.56
CA ARG A 156 7.37 -94.20 54.39
C ARG A 156 8.32 -94.84 55.41
N SER A 157 9.48 -94.24 55.69
CA SER A 157 10.41 -94.74 56.71
C SER A 157 9.91 -94.59 58.15
N LEU A 158 9.08 -93.58 58.45
CA LEU A 158 8.41 -93.41 59.75
C LEU A 158 7.26 -94.40 60.02
N ARG A 159 7.12 -95.48 59.23
CA ARG A 159 6.12 -96.54 59.47
C ARG A 159 6.63 -97.64 60.39
N ASP A 160 7.90 -98.00 60.25
CA ASP A 160 8.50 -99.16 60.91
C ASP A 160 9.50 -98.66 61.97
N LEU A 161 8.97 -98.28 63.14
CA LEU A 161 9.70 -97.58 64.22
C LEU A 161 10.10 -98.50 65.41
N GLU A 162 10.02 -99.83 65.26
CA GLU A 162 10.32 -100.75 66.37
C GLU A 162 11.83 -100.93 66.59
N LEU A 163 12.34 -100.31 67.67
CA LEU A 163 13.71 -100.49 68.16
C LEU A 163 13.85 -101.67 69.12
N THR A 164 15.00 -102.34 69.06
CA THR A 164 15.50 -103.24 70.12
C THR A 164 16.21 -102.41 71.21
N GLU A 165 16.19 -102.90 72.45
CA GLU A 165 16.70 -102.16 73.62
C GLU A 165 18.18 -101.76 73.48
N ASP A 166 19.01 -102.61 72.87
CA ASP A 166 20.44 -102.33 72.64
C ASP A 166 20.64 -101.15 71.67
N LYS A 167 19.87 -101.10 70.58
CA LYS A 167 19.93 -100.02 69.60
C LYS A 167 19.36 -98.71 70.16
N TYR A 168 18.37 -98.78 71.04
CA TYR A 168 17.92 -97.61 71.77
C TYR A 168 19.03 -97.03 72.65
N LYS A 169 19.80 -97.86 73.37
CA LYS A 169 20.97 -97.40 74.15
C LYS A 169 22.04 -96.76 73.25
N GLU A 170 22.40 -97.41 72.14
CA GLU A 170 23.36 -96.89 71.16
C GLU A 170 22.94 -95.53 70.56
N LEU A 171 21.65 -95.32 70.29
CA LEU A 171 21.14 -94.05 69.72
C LEU A 171 20.91 -92.95 70.77
N ARG A 172 20.62 -93.31 72.03
CA ARG A 172 20.35 -92.36 73.11
C ARG A 172 21.60 -91.56 73.53
N ASP A 173 22.77 -92.16 73.41
CA ASP A 173 24.05 -91.50 73.72
C ASP A 173 24.53 -90.55 72.58
N ILE A 174 23.77 -90.44 71.48
CA ILE A 174 24.04 -89.54 70.35
C ILE A 174 23.21 -88.25 70.50
N PRO A 175 23.82 -87.05 70.39
CA PRO A 175 23.07 -85.78 70.46
C PRO A 175 22.00 -85.65 69.37
N GLU A 176 20.87 -85.03 69.71
CA GLU A 176 19.70 -84.85 68.82
C GLU A 176 20.06 -84.23 67.46
N GLU A 177 21.03 -83.31 67.42
CA GLU A 177 21.54 -82.67 66.20
C GLU A 177 22.22 -83.63 65.19
N ARG A 178 22.54 -84.86 65.61
CA ARG A 178 23.25 -85.87 64.80
C ARG A 178 22.41 -87.09 64.45
N LEU A 179 21.24 -87.25 65.07
CA LEU A 179 20.31 -88.35 64.77
C LEU A 179 19.55 -88.06 63.46
N SER A 180 19.30 -89.09 62.67
CA SER A 180 18.31 -89.00 61.59
C SER A 180 16.93 -88.71 62.19
N ILE A 181 16.08 -87.98 61.45
CA ILE A 181 14.67 -87.75 61.82
C ILE A 181 13.95 -89.09 62.11
N THR A 182 14.32 -90.17 61.41
CA THR A 182 13.78 -91.52 61.66
C THR A 182 14.26 -92.12 62.98
N GLU A 183 15.52 -91.90 63.34
CA GLU A 183 16.14 -92.45 64.54
C GLU A 183 15.66 -91.68 65.78
N TYR A 184 15.64 -90.36 65.71
CA TYR A 184 15.06 -89.48 66.74
C TYR A 184 13.61 -89.85 67.06
N VAL A 185 12.75 -89.99 66.03
CA VAL A 185 11.34 -90.38 66.24
C VAL A 185 11.22 -91.81 66.75
N ALA A 186 12.10 -92.73 66.34
CA ALA A 186 12.11 -94.10 66.87
C ALA A 186 12.54 -94.15 68.34
N VAL A 187 13.54 -93.36 68.76
CA VAL A 187 13.98 -93.23 70.16
C VAL A 187 12.83 -92.69 71.02
N TYR A 188 12.20 -91.58 70.64
CA TYR A 188 11.03 -91.04 71.35
C TYR A 188 9.84 -92.02 71.38
N PHE A 189 9.59 -92.75 70.28
CA PHE A 189 8.56 -93.78 70.23
C PHE A 189 8.87 -94.94 71.20
N TYR A 190 10.14 -95.36 71.28
CA TYR A 190 10.59 -96.36 72.24
C TYR A 190 10.46 -95.88 73.69
N GLU A 191 10.87 -94.65 74.02
CA GLU A 191 10.75 -94.10 75.38
C GLU A 191 9.29 -94.00 75.87
N VAL A 192 8.32 -93.73 74.97
CA VAL A 192 6.89 -93.69 75.32
C VAL A 192 6.27 -95.08 75.36
N VAL A 193 6.60 -95.97 74.42
CA VAL A 193 5.95 -97.28 74.26
C VAL A 193 6.56 -98.36 75.16
N SER A 194 7.85 -98.30 75.48
CA SER A 194 8.53 -99.26 76.37
C SER A 194 7.92 -99.32 77.79
N PRO A 195 7.72 -98.21 78.53
CA PRO A 195 7.09 -98.26 79.85
C PRO A 195 5.62 -98.73 79.79
N LEU A 196 4.90 -98.46 78.71
CA LEU A 196 3.54 -98.98 78.50
C LEU A 196 3.55 -100.49 78.23
N LYS A 197 4.50 -101.00 77.42
CA LYS A 197 4.73 -102.45 77.21
C LYS A 197 5.12 -103.14 78.52
N ALA A 198 5.93 -102.49 79.38
CA ALA A 198 6.30 -102.99 80.71
C ALA A 198 5.13 -103.00 81.71
N GLN A 199 4.32 -101.94 81.76
CA GLN A 199 3.10 -101.93 82.59
C GLN A 199 2.10 -103.01 82.16
N LEU A 200 1.97 -103.27 80.86
CA LEU A 200 1.12 -104.35 80.35
C LEU A 200 1.67 -105.74 80.72
N SER A 201 2.99 -105.97 80.70
CA SER A 201 3.56 -107.26 81.13
C SER A 201 3.48 -107.44 82.64
N GLU A 202 3.71 -106.39 83.45
CA GLU A 202 3.45 -106.41 84.89
C GLU A 202 2.00 -106.75 85.23
N LEU A 203 1.03 -106.13 84.54
CA LEU A 203 -0.39 -106.44 84.72
C LEU A 203 -0.72 -107.88 84.30
N HIS A 204 -0.03 -108.44 83.30
CA HIS A 204 -0.18 -109.83 82.90
C HIS A 204 0.36 -110.80 83.97
N VAL A 205 1.50 -110.48 84.60
CA VAL A 205 2.08 -111.27 85.70
C VAL A 205 1.22 -111.17 86.97
N LYS A 206 0.71 -109.98 87.29
CA LYS A 206 -0.24 -109.75 88.41
C LYS A 206 -1.58 -110.49 88.18
N ARG A 207 -2.06 -110.55 86.94
CA ARG A 207 -3.21 -111.41 86.58
C ARG A 207 -2.90 -112.88 86.82
N ASN A 208 -1.75 -113.38 86.35
CA ASN A 208 -1.38 -114.79 86.45
C ASN A 208 -1.28 -115.26 87.90
N SER A 209 -0.54 -114.53 88.74
CA SER A 209 -0.42 -114.82 90.18
C SER A 209 -1.80 -114.85 90.86
N LEU A 210 -2.69 -113.89 90.58
CA LEU A 210 -4.06 -113.91 91.12
C LEU A 210 -4.91 -115.09 90.63
N THR A 211 -4.66 -115.65 89.43
CA THR A 211 -5.28 -116.92 89.03
C THR A 211 -4.67 -118.11 89.78
N ASP A 212 -3.35 -118.14 89.98
CA ASP A 212 -2.65 -119.22 90.70
C ASP A 212 -3.06 -119.26 92.18
N ASP A 213 -3.19 -118.09 92.83
CA ASP A 213 -3.72 -117.92 94.19
C ASP A 213 -5.18 -118.41 94.29
N LEU A 214 -6.02 -118.14 93.29
CA LEU A 214 -7.38 -118.68 93.23
C LEU A 214 -7.40 -120.20 93.05
N GLU A 215 -6.41 -120.81 92.41
CA GLU A 215 -6.30 -122.27 92.28
C GLU A 215 -5.76 -122.93 93.55
N THR A 216 -4.78 -122.34 94.23
CA THR A 216 -4.28 -122.85 95.53
C THR A 216 -5.41 -122.88 96.56
N HIS A 217 -6.13 -121.77 96.78
CA HIS A 217 -7.29 -121.73 97.68
C HIS A 217 -8.40 -122.73 97.29
N ARG A 218 -8.64 -122.97 95.99
CA ARG A 218 -9.56 -124.04 95.53
C ARG A 218 -9.07 -125.45 95.85
N THR A 219 -7.77 -125.67 96.06
CA THR A 219 -7.24 -126.97 96.53
C THR A 219 -7.25 -127.10 98.05
N GLU A 220 -6.94 -126.03 98.79
CA GLU A 220 -7.00 -126.00 100.27
C GLU A 220 -8.40 -126.34 100.78
N ILE A 221 -9.45 -125.72 100.21
CA ILE A 221 -10.85 -126.01 100.54
C ILE A 221 -11.19 -127.50 100.31
N LYS A 222 -10.68 -128.11 99.23
CA LYS A 222 -10.89 -129.53 98.92
C LYS A 222 -10.15 -130.46 99.90
N ALA A 223 -8.99 -130.05 100.42
CA ALA A 223 -8.27 -130.80 101.44
C ALA A 223 -9.00 -130.73 102.79
N LEU A 224 -9.44 -129.53 103.20
CA LEU A 224 -10.12 -129.30 104.47
C LEU A 224 -11.43 -130.12 104.58
N MET A 225 -12.24 -130.18 103.51
CA MET A 225 -13.45 -131.02 103.48
C MET A 225 -13.17 -132.50 103.73
N LYS A 226 -12.07 -133.06 103.19
CA LYS A 226 -11.70 -134.47 103.41
C LYS A 226 -11.33 -134.76 104.87
N SER A 227 -10.51 -133.92 105.48
CA SER A 227 -10.10 -134.10 106.88
C SER A 227 -11.29 -134.08 107.86
N TYR A 228 -12.31 -133.26 107.57
CA TYR A 228 -13.56 -133.23 108.34
C TYR A 228 -14.37 -134.53 108.21
N GLU A 229 -14.42 -135.14 107.01
CA GLU A 229 -15.06 -136.44 106.81
C GLU A 229 -14.32 -137.59 107.53
N GLU A 230 -13.00 -137.51 107.64
CA GLU A 230 -12.15 -138.49 108.32
C GLU A 230 -12.33 -138.42 109.85
N GLU A 231 -12.27 -137.23 110.44
CA GLU A 231 -12.53 -137.01 111.87
C GLU A 231 -13.90 -137.55 112.31
N ARG A 232 -14.93 -137.37 111.46
CA ARG A 232 -16.29 -137.85 111.73
C ARG A 232 -16.37 -139.38 111.85
N ARG A 233 -15.47 -140.13 111.19
CA ARG A 233 -15.40 -141.60 111.29
C ARG A 233 -14.79 -142.03 112.62
N VAL A 234 -13.59 -141.52 112.95
CA VAL A 234 -12.82 -141.90 114.14
C VAL A 234 -13.63 -141.70 115.44
N ARG A 235 -14.40 -140.62 115.53
CA ARG A 235 -15.26 -140.34 116.69
C ARG A 235 -16.31 -141.42 116.95
N SER A 236 -16.78 -142.14 115.92
CA SER A 236 -17.78 -143.21 116.06
C SER A 236 -17.21 -144.51 116.65
N GLU A 237 -15.94 -144.82 116.33
CA GLU A 237 -15.27 -146.06 116.75
C GLU A 237 -14.92 -146.05 118.25
N LEU A 238 -14.53 -144.88 118.78
CA LEU A 238 -14.13 -144.70 120.18
C LEU A 238 -15.29 -144.96 121.17
N VAL A 239 -16.53 -144.64 120.79
CA VAL A 239 -17.73 -144.85 121.64
C VAL A 239 -17.94 -146.34 121.94
N ILE A 240 -17.70 -147.21 120.94
CA ILE A 240 -17.87 -148.66 121.07
C ILE A 240 -16.85 -149.25 122.05
N ARG A 241 -15.62 -148.70 122.10
CA ARG A 241 -14.53 -149.22 122.93
C ARG A 241 -14.77 -149.01 124.43
N ASN A 242 -15.38 -147.90 124.82
CA ASN A 242 -15.58 -147.55 126.23
C ASN A 242 -16.50 -148.52 126.99
N GLN A 243 -17.52 -149.06 126.30
CA GLN A 243 -18.54 -149.92 126.89
C GLN A 243 -18.00 -151.26 127.43
N ARG A 244 -16.92 -151.81 126.85
CA ARG A 244 -16.35 -153.11 127.28
C ARG A 244 -15.71 -153.07 128.66
N LEU A 245 -14.87 -152.07 128.92
CA LEU A 245 -14.03 -151.96 130.13
C LEU A 245 -14.84 -151.81 131.44
N THR A 246 -16.14 -151.54 131.36
CA THR A 246 -17.01 -151.36 132.53
C THR A 246 -17.37 -152.69 133.20
N LEU A 247 -17.33 -153.81 132.47
CA LEU A 247 -17.74 -155.13 132.96
C LEU A 247 -16.67 -155.80 133.83
N GLU A 248 -15.39 -155.74 133.41
CA GLU A 248 -14.25 -156.44 134.04
C GLU A 248 -13.98 -156.00 135.49
N LEU A 249 -14.43 -154.80 135.89
CA LEU A 249 -14.30 -154.25 137.25
C LEU A 249 -15.34 -154.76 138.25
N ALA A 250 -16.30 -155.60 137.84
CA ALA A 250 -17.29 -156.20 138.73
C ALA A 250 -16.73 -157.45 139.44
N ASP A 251 -16.18 -158.39 138.68
CA ASP A 251 -15.86 -159.75 139.14
C ASP A 251 -14.80 -159.78 140.24
N THR A 252 -13.79 -158.91 140.13
CA THR A 252 -12.65 -158.84 141.06
C THR A 252 -13.03 -158.50 142.50
N LYS A 253 -14.23 -157.98 142.76
CA LYS A 253 -14.69 -157.61 144.10
C LYS A 253 -15.29 -158.78 144.91
N GLY A 254 -15.69 -159.87 144.26
CA GLY A 254 -16.29 -161.03 144.95
C GLY A 254 -15.30 -161.80 145.83
N LEU A 255 -14.11 -162.07 145.27
CA LEU A 255 -13.10 -162.99 145.83
C LEU A 255 -12.46 -162.57 147.16
N ILE A 256 -12.74 -161.35 147.66
CA ILE A 256 -12.11 -160.79 148.87
C ILE A 256 -12.89 -161.18 150.14
N GLN A 257 -14.15 -161.65 150.03
CA GLN A 257 -15.03 -161.83 151.20
C GLN A 257 -14.90 -163.18 151.92
N GLU A 258 -14.28 -164.21 151.32
CA GLU A 258 -14.37 -165.60 151.81
C GLU A 258 -13.18 -166.09 152.67
N GLY A 259 -12.27 -165.20 153.06
CA GLY A 259 -11.42 -165.37 154.26
C GLY A 259 -10.19 -166.30 154.19
N ASP A 260 -10.11 -167.27 153.27
CA ASP A 260 -8.99 -168.25 153.20
C ASP A 260 -7.63 -167.65 152.76
N PHE A 261 -7.59 -166.33 152.49
CA PHE A 261 -6.46 -165.53 152.00
C PHE A 261 -5.14 -165.62 152.81
N LYS A 262 -5.12 -166.26 153.99
CA LYS A 262 -3.90 -166.37 154.83
C LYS A 262 -3.13 -167.68 154.70
N ARG A 263 -3.73 -168.75 154.16
CA ARG A 263 -3.07 -170.07 154.08
C ARG A 263 -2.32 -170.27 152.76
N ASP A 264 -2.95 -169.93 151.64
CA ASP A 264 -2.31 -170.03 150.32
C ASP A 264 -1.24 -168.95 150.11
N ASN A 265 -1.45 -167.77 150.72
CA ASN A 265 -0.62 -166.59 150.48
C ASN A 265 0.79 -166.66 151.08
N TYR A 266 1.14 -167.67 151.89
CA TYR A 266 2.55 -167.86 152.28
C TYR A 266 3.43 -168.25 151.08
N SER A 267 2.88 -169.03 150.14
CA SER A 267 3.58 -169.36 148.89
C SER A 267 3.70 -168.14 147.97
N ASN A 268 2.74 -167.22 148.02
CA ASN A 268 2.82 -165.93 147.33
C ASN A 268 3.82 -164.99 148.00
N ILE A 269 3.79 -164.80 149.32
CA ILE A 269 4.76 -163.95 150.05
C ILE A 269 6.21 -164.39 149.79
N LYS A 270 6.47 -165.70 149.63
CA LYS A 270 7.80 -166.14 149.18
C LYS A 270 8.10 -165.73 147.73
N ARG A 271 7.16 -165.96 146.79
CA ARG A 271 7.29 -165.51 145.38
C ARG A 271 7.45 -164.00 145.28
N GLU A 272 6.73 -163.22 146.10
CA GLU A 272 6.81 -161.76 146.22
C GLU A 272 8.20 -161.35 146.71
N ARG A 273 8.75 -161.99 147.75
CA ARG A 273 10.11 -161.70 148.23
C ARG A 273 11.19 -162.06 147.20
N ASP A 274 11.07 -163.23 146.56
CA ASP A 274 11.97 -163.63 145.46
C ASP A 274 11.80 -162.69 144.23
N ALA A 275 10.60 -162.19 143.96
CA ALA A 275 10.32 -161.20 142.91
C ALA A 275 10.85 -159.81 143.26
N PHE A 276 10.73 -159.34 144.51
CA PHE A 276 11.31 -158.08 144.97
C PHE A 276 12.84 -158.10 144.91
N GLU A 277 13.49 -159.26 145.16
CA GLU A 277 14.93 -159.42 144.92
C GLU A 277 15.27 -159.27 143.41
N CYS A 278 14.45 -159.82 142.52
CA CYS A 278 14.58 -159.59 141.07
C CYS A 278 14.30 -158.13 140.67
N GLU A 279 13.26 -157.49 141.21
CA GLU A 279 12.92 -156.09 140.96
C GLU A 279 14.01 -155.15 141.45
N VAL A 280 14.63 -155.39 142.61
CA VAL A 280 15.82 -154.65 143.07
C VAL A 280 17.00 -154.85 142.13
N GLY A 281 17.17 -156.07 141.57
CA GLY A 281 18.15 -156.34 140.53
C GLY A 281 17.88 -155.60 139.22
N GLU A 282 16.62 -155.48 138.80
CA GLU A 282 16.22 -154.69 137.63
C GLU A 282 16.33 -153.19 137.87
N LEU A 283 15.89 -152.69 139.03
CA LEU A 283 15.97 -151.28 139.40
C LEU A 283 17.41 -150.80 139.48
N ARG A 284 18.36 -151.64 139.93
CA ARG A 284 19.81 -151.35 139.83
C ARG A 284 20.26 -151.22 138.39
N LYS A 285 19.93 -152.17 137.51
CA LYS A 285 20.26 -152.08 136.07
C LYS A 285 19.62 -150.85 135.40
N ARG A 286 18.38 -150.50 135.76
CA ARG A 286 17.69 -149.29 135.27
C ARG A 286 18.36 -148.01 135.80
N LEU A 287 18.87 -148.03 137.03
CA LEU A 287 19.62 -146.91 137.62
C LEU A 287 20.99 -146.76 136.96
N GLU A 288 21.74 -147.85 136.75
CA GLU A 288 23.00 -147.85 135.97
C GLU A 288 22.78 -147.31 134.55
N LEU A 289 21.69 -147.70 133.86
CA LEU A 289 21.33 -147.15 132.55
C LEU A 289 20.94 -145.65 132.61
N LEU A 290 20.29 -145.20 133.68
CA LEU A 290 19.97 -143.79 133.90
C LEU A 290 21.21 -142.95 134.21
N GLU A 291 22.16 -143.47 135.00
CA GLU A 291 23.45 -142.83 135.24
C GLU A 291 24.26 -142.71 133.95
N MET A 292 24.35 -143.77 133.15
CA MET A 292 25.03 -143.74 131.85
C MET A 292 24.39 -142.76 130.85
N THR A 293 23.06 -142.67 130.82
CA THR A 293 22.37 -141.68 129.96
C THR A 293 22.49 -140.25 130.49
N HIS A 294 22.52 -140.04 131.81
CA HIS A 294 22.84 -138.74 132.41
C HIS A 294 24.29 -138.31 132.15
N GLU A 295 25.27 -139.24 132.15
CA GLU A 295 26.63 -138.92 131.71
C GLU A 295 26.68 -138.50 130.23
N VAL A 296 25.90 -139.13 129.34
CA VAL A 296 25.80 -138.72 127.93
C VAL A 296 25.17 -137.32 127.81
N GLN A 297 24.02 -137.08 128.45
CA GLN A 297 23.35 -135.78 128.42
C GLN A 297 24.20 -134.65 129.03
N THR A 298 25.01 -134.94 130.04
CA THR A 298 25.94 -133.94 130.61
C THR A 298 27.16 -133.69 129.72
N ARG A 299 27.63 -134.67 128.94
CA ARG A 299 28.61 -134.45 127.86
C ARG A 299 28.02 -133.56 126.76
N GLU A 300 26.85 -133.91 126.23
CA GLU A 300 26.10 -133.13 125.22
C GLU A 300 25.87 -131.68 125.67
N ARG A 301 25.39 -131.47 126.91
CA ARG A 301 25.17 -130.12 127.47
C ARG A 301 26.47 -129.31 127.56
N ASN A 302 27.59 -129.96 127.88
CA ASN A 302 28.88 -129.30 127.96
C ASN A 302 29.49 -129.03 126.58
N GLU A 303 29.13 -129.82 125.56
CA GLU A 303 29.50 -129.58 124.15
C GLU A 303 28.68 -128.42 123.57
N LEU A 304 27.35 -128.44 123.72
CA LEU A 304 26.47 -127.31 123.38
C LEU A 304 26.89 -126.02 124.10
N SER A 305 27.33 -126.11 125.37
CA SER A 305 27.85 -124.94 126.09
C SER A 305 29.18 -124.40 125.52
N ARG A 306 30.01 -125.25 124.90
CA ARG A 306 31.21 -124.82 124.17
C ARG A 306 30.82 -124.18 122.84
N GLU A 307 29.90 -124.78 122.09
CA GLU A 307 29.38 -124.23 120.83
C GLU A 307 28.71 -122.86 121.01
N VAL A 308 27.90 -122.69 122.06
CA VAL A 308 27.34 -121.37 122.41
C VAL A 308 28.47 -120.36 122.71
N SER A 309 29.56 -120.77 123.37
CA SER A 309 30.69 -119.89 123.64
C SER A 309 31.50 -119.52 122.38
N THR A 310 31.66 -120.44 121.42
CA THR A 310 32.35 -120.14 120.14
C THR A 310 31.46 -119.30 119.22
N LEU A 311 30.15 -119.55 119.18
CA LEU A 311 29.18 -118.71 118.47
C LEU A 311 29.09 -117.29 119.05
N GLN A 312 29.17 -117.14 120.38
CA GLN A 312 29.29 -115.82 121.00
C GLN A 312 30.58 -115.11 120.55
N GLN A 313 31.72 -115.81 120.51
CA GLN A 313 32.98 -115.25 120.02
C GLN A 313 32.89 -114.82 118.55
N THR A 314 32.37 -115.65 117.65
CA THR A 314 32.22 -115.28 116.22
C THR A 314 31.26 -114.12 116.02
N VAL A 315 30.16 -114.03 116.78
CA VAL A 315 29.27 -112.86 116.77
C VAL A 315 30.01 -111.58 117.19
N THR A 316 30.86 -111.61 118.23
CA THR A 316 31.64 -110.42 118.62
C THR A 316 32.73 -110.02 117.62
N LEU A 317 33.21 -110.94 116.78
CA LEU A 317 34.11 -110.63 115.66
C LEU A 317 33.33 -109.99 114.51
N LEU A 318 32.23 -110.61 114.07
CA LEU A 318 31.37 -110.08 113.01
C LEU A 318 30.76 -108.70 113.35
N GLN A 319 30.53 -108.40 114.64
CA GLN A 319 30.16 -107.06 115.11
C GLN A 319 31.28 -106.03 114.84
N LYS A 320 32.54 -106.36 115.16
CA LYS A 320 33.70 -105.48 114.89
C LYS A 320 33.94 -105.29 113.40
N ASP A 321 33.79 -106.35 112.60
CA ASP A 321 33.91 -106.27 111.14
C ASP A 321 32.80 -105.39 110.54
N LYS A 322 31.56 -105.54 111.02
CA LYS A 322 30.43 -104.67 110.65
C LYS A 322 30.71 -103.21 111.00
N GLU A 323 31.22 -102.93 112.20
CA GLU A 323 31.60 -101.56 112.58
C GLU A 323 32.72 -101.00 111.71
N TYR A 324 33.73 -101.81 111.37
CA TYR A 324 34.85 -101.40 110.52
C TYR A 324 34.38 -101.04 109.10
N VAL A 325 33.58 -101.92 108.48
CA VAL A 325 32.97 -101.66 107.16
C VAL A 325 32.03 -100.45 107.21
N HIS A 326 31.26 -100.28 108.29
CA HIS A 326 30.40 -99.11 108.45
C HIS A 326 31.21 -97.80 108.57
N ARG A 327 32.32 -97.80 109.32
CA ARG A 327 33.25 -96.66 109.40
C ARG A 327 33.86 -96.33 108.03
N GLN A 328 34.31 -97.34 107.28
CA GLN A 328 34.81 -97.14 105.90
C GLN A 328 33.73 -96.59 104.96
N SER A 329 32.49 -97.10 105.04
CA SER A 329 31.37 -96.57 104.25
C SER A 329 31.05 -95.12 104.62
N MET A 330 31.10 -94.75 105.90
CA MET A 330 30.93 -93.37 106.36
C MET A 330 32.04 -92.44 105.80
N GLU A 331 33.31 -92.87 105.84
CA GLU A 331 34.42 -92.12 105.24
C GLU A 331 34.27 -91.96 103.73
N LEU A 332 33.86 -93.01 103.01
CA LEU A 332 33.64 -92.94 101.57
C LEU A 332 32.48 -92.00 101.23
N ASN A 333 31.36 -92.05 101.97
CA ASN A 333 30.24 -91.14 101.77
C ASN A 333 30.64 -89.67 101.99
N VAL A 334 31.44 -89.37 103.01
CA VAL A 334 31.98 -88.01 103.24
C VAL A 334 32.92 -87.57 102.12
N ARG A 335 33.72 -88.49 101.55
CA ARG A 335 34.58 -88.19 100.39
C ARG A 335 33.78 -87.97 99.11
N CYS A 336 32.72 -88.74 98.86
CA CYS A 336 31.80 -88.54 97.73
C CYS A 336 31.12 -87.18 97.84
N ALA A 337 30.48 -86.89 98.97
CA ALA A 337 29.87 -85.59 99.24
C ALA A 337 30.85 -84.44 99.00
N HIS A 338 32.11 -84.54 99.44
CA HIS A 338 33.11 -83.50 99.19
C HIS A 338 33.53 -83.36 97.71
N GLN A 339 33.46 -84.42 96.88
CA GLN A 339 33.67 -84.28 95.43
C GLN A 339 32.43 -83.74 94.72
N GLU A 340 31.22 -84.09 95.14
CA GLU A 340 29.95 -83.52 94.64
C GLU A 340 29.92 -82.00 94.89
N ASP A 341 30.16 -81.61 96.14
CA ASP A 341 30.37 -80.25 96.64
C ASP A 341 31.49 -79.49 95.91
N ARG A 342 32.45 -80.20 95.28
CA ARG A 342 33.49 -79.62 94.43
C ARG A 342 33.07 -79.52 92.95
N LEU A 343 32.32 -80.50 92.45
CA LEU A 343 31.77 -80.49 91.10
C LEU A 343 30.75 -79.36 90.92
N GLU A 344 29.85 -79.14 91.89
CA GLU A 344 28.90 -78.01 91.88
C GLU A 344 29.62 -76.65 91.84
N ARG A 345 30.71 -76.50 92.62
CA ARG A 345 31.55 -75.29 92.60
C ARG A 345 32.26 -75.08 91.27
N LEU A 346 32.66 -76.16 90.58
CA LEU A 346 33.27 -76.08 89.25
C LEU A 346 32.24 -75.83 88.15
N GLN A 347 31.03 -76.40 88.25
CA GLN A 347 29.91 -76.14 87.35
C GLN A 347 29.45 -74.68 87.45
N THR A 348 29.20 -74.17 88.66
CA THR A 348 28.81 -72.77 88.86
C THR A 348 29.88 -71.76 88.39
N GLN A 349 31.17 -72.10 88.50
CA GLN A 349 32.27 -71.34 87.89
C GLN A 349 32.27 -71.42 86.36
N LEU A 350 32.05 -72.61 85.79
CA LEU A 350 31.96 -72.83 84.34
C LEU A 350 30.79 -72.04 83.73
N ASP A 351 29.60 -72.11 84.31
CA ASP A 351 28.42 -71.37 83.85
C ASP A 351 28.63 -69.85 83.98
N GLY A 352 29.30 -69.40 85.06
CA GLY A 352 29.68 -68.00 85.23
C GLY A 352 30.63 -67.53 84.13
N ALA A 353 31.62 -68.36 83.75
CA ALA A 353 32.53 -68.07 82.65
C ALA A 353 31.84 -68.11 81.27
N GLN A 354 30.89 -69.03 81.05
CA GLN A 354 30.08 -69.07 79.82
C GLN A 354 29.23 -67.80 79.67
N ARG A 355 28.49 -67.42 80.72
CA ARG A 355 27.68 -66.19 80.74
C ARG A 355 28.53 -64.94 80.54
N ALA A 356 29.68 -64.82 81.20
CA ALA A 356 30.61 -63.71 81.02
C ALA A 356 31.16 -63.63 79.57
N ARG A 357 31.48 -64.79 78.96
CA ARG A 357 31.89 -64.89 77.55
C ARG A 357 30.76 -64.45 76.60
N GLU A 358 29.53 -64.89 76.84
CA GLU A 358 28.35 -64.50 76.06
C GLU A 358 28.04 -63.01 76.18
N GLU A 359 28.11 -62.43 77.39
CA GLU A 359 27.99 -60.98 77.57
C GLU A 359 29.03 -60.21 76.75
N VAL A 360 30.28 -60.66 76.71
CA VAL A 360 31.34 -60.03 75.91
C VAL A 360 31.07 -60.17 74.41
N TYR A 361 30.59 -61.33 73.95
CA TYR A 361 30.16 -61.50 72.55
C TYR A 361 28.95 -60.62 72.20
N HIS A 362 27.94 -60.49 73.07
CA HIS A 362 26.82 -59.59 72.86
C HIS A 362 27.26 -58.12 72.80
N LYS A 363 28.14 -57.68 73.71
CA LYS A 363 28.74 -56.33 73.69
C LYS A 363 29.54 -56.09 72.40
N TYR A 364 30.32 -57.07 71.95
CA TYR A 364 31.04 -57.02 70.68
C TYR A 364 30.10 -56.91 69.47
N ILE A 365 29.11 -57.81 69.36
CA ILE A 365 28.12 -57.81 68.27
C ILE A 365 27.35 -56.48 68.23
N ALA A 366 26.87 -56.00 69.37
CA ALA A 366 26.17 -54.72 69.47
C ALA A 366 27.07 -53.55 69.03
N SER A 367 28.35 -53.53 69.43
CA SER A 367 29.29 -52.49 68.99
C SER A 367 29.58 -52.55 67.48
N ARG A 368 29.76 -53.76 66.93
CA ARG A 368 29.97 -53.99 65.49
C ARG A 368 28.77 -53.51 64.69
N ASP A 369 27.56 -53.86 65.13
CA ASP A 369 26.32 -53.55 64.40
C ASP A 369 25.92 -52.08 64.56
N HIS A 370 26.27 -51.44 65.69
CA HIS A 370 26.18 -49.99 65.85
C HIS A 370 27.14 -49.25 64.90
N TYR A 371 28.42 -49.60 64.83
CA TYR A 371 29.34 -48.98 63.88
C TYR A 371 28.93 -49.26 62.43
N LYS A 372 28.48 -50.48 62.12
CA LYS A 372 27.97 -50.83 60.79
C LYS A 372 26.80 -49.92 60.40
N THR A 373 25.79 -49.78 61.26
CA THR A 373 24.63 -48.93 60.99
C THR A 373 25.01 -47.44 60.93
N GLU A 374 25.99 -46.97 61.70
CA GLU A 374 26.52 -45.61 61.51
C GLU A 374 27.16 -45.42 60.13
N TYR A 375 27.96 -46.36 59.64
CA TYR A 375 28.57 -46.26 58.31
C TYR A 375 27.53 -46.39 57.18
N GLU A 376 26.55 -47.29 57.33
CA GLU A 376 25.43 -47.43 56.38
C GLU A 376 24.57 -46.14 56.35
N ASN A 377 24.30 -45.52 57.51
CA ASN A 377 23.57 -44.25 57.59
C ASN A 377 24.37 -43.08 57.00
N LYS A 378 25.65 -42.92 57.35
CA LYS A 378 26.52 -41.86 56.81
C LYS A 378 26.64 -41.97 55.28
N LEU A 379 26.79 -43.19 54.76
CA LEU A 379 26.80 -43.43 53.32
C LEU A 379 25.45 -43.12 52.66
N ALA A 380 24.32 -43.44 53.30
CA ALA A 380 23.00 -43.09 52.79
C ALA A 380 22.76 -41.57 52.79
N GLU A 381 23.18 -40.87 53.85
CA GLU A 381 23.14 -39.41 53.97
C GLU A 381 24.04 -38.75 52.92
N GLU A 382 25.27 -39.24 52.69
CA GLU A 382 26.15 -38.73 51.64
C GLU A 382 25.55 -38.94 50.24
N LEU A 383 24.97 -40.12 49.96
CA LEU A 383 24.31 -40.42 48.69
C LEU A 383 23.08 -39.54 48.45
N GLU A 384 22.25 -39.28 49.46
CA GLU A 384 21.12 -38.35 49.31
C GLU A 384 21.57 -36.88 49.25
N ASN A 385 22.62 -36.48 49.97
CA ASN A 385 23.20 -35.15 49.81
C ASN A 385 23.74 -34.93 48.38
N ILE A 386 24.32 -35.95 47.75
CA ILE A 386 24.74 -35.91 46.34
C ILE A 386 23.52 -35.84 45.41
N ARG A 387 22.52 -36.71 45.60
CA ARG A 387 21.27 -36.70 44.80
C ARG A 387 20.55 -35.35 44.86
N LEU A 388 20.39 -34.80 46.06
CA LEU A 388 19.68 -33.55 46.31
C LEU A 388 20.43 -32.34 45.75
N LYS A 389 21.77 -32.28 45.88
CA LYS A 389 22.60 -31.26 45.20
C LYS A 389 22.50 -31.37 43.68
N THR A 390 22.65 -32.58 43.14
CA THR A 390 22.54 -32.82 41.69
C THR A 390 21.15 -32.43 41.15
N SER A 391 20.08 -32.71 41.90
CA SER A 391 18.73 -32.26 41.55
C SER A 391 18.62 -30.73 41.58
N GLN A 392 19.10 -30.08 42.64
CA GLN A 392 19.09 -28.61 42.75
C GLN A 392 19.90 -27.92 41.63
N GLU A 393 21.04 -28.50 41.27
CA GLU A 393 21.87 -28.06 40.14
C GLU A 393 21.12 -28.22 38.81
N ILE A 394 20.54 -29.39 38.54
CA ILE A 394 19.68 -29.65 37.36
C ILE A 394 18.51 -28.67 37.32
N ASP A 395 17.78 -28.47 38.42
CA ASP A 395 16.67 -27.54 38.51
C ASP A 395 17.12 -26.08 38.30
N SER A 396 18.34 -25.73 38.72
CA SER A 396 18.92 -24.40 38.50
C SER A 396 19.32 -24.19 37.03
N LEU A 397 19.87 -25.21 36.38
CA LEU A 397 20.22 -25.21 34.95
C LEU A 397 18.96 -25.17 34.09
N GLN A 398 17.91 -25.91 34.45
CA GLN A 398 16.61 -25.84 33.78
C GLN A 398 15.97 -24.46 33.93
N ARG A 399 15.97 -23.86 35.13
CA ARG A 399 15.45 -22.51 35.37
C ARG A 399 16.24 -21.45 34.60
N THR A 400 17.57 -21.42 34.74
CA THR A 400 18.41 -20.43 34.02
C THR A 400 18.32 -20.58 32.51
N SER A 401 18.34 -21.82 31.98
CA SER A 401 18.13 -22.09 30.55
C SER A 401 16.76 -21.59 30.08
N LYS A 402 15.69 -21.92 30.81
CA LYS A 402 14.33 -21.43 30.51
C LYS A 402 14.26 -19.90 30.53
N GLU A 403 14.79 -19.25 31.57
CA GLU A 403 14.80 -17.78 31.65
C GLU A 403 15.63 -17.15 30.52
N MET A 404 16.73 -17.77 30.09
CA MET A 404 17.52 -17.31 28.95
C MET A 404 16.73 -17.39 27.65
N TYR A 405 16.05 -18.51 27.39
CA TYR A 405 15.13 -18.61 26.25
C TYR A 405 13.95 -17.63 26.34
N GLU A 406 13.43 -17.34 27.54
CA GLU A 406 12.37 -16.35 27.77
C GLU A 406 12.86 -14.90 27.66
N ARG A 407 14.14 -14.61 27.92
CA ARG A 407 14.79 -13.32 27.63
C ARG A 407 15.00 -13.17 26.12
N GLU A 408 15.59 -14.17 25.47
CA GLU A 408 15.82 -14.19 24.02
C GLU A 408 14.49 -14.07 23.23
N ASN A 409 13.44 -14.81 23.61
CA ASN A 409 12.13 -14.70 23.01
C ASN A 409 11.47 -13.32 23.20
N ARG A 410 11.79 -12.59 24.27
CA ARG A 410 11.34 -11.20 24.44
C ARG A 410 12.13 -10.27 23.54
N ASN A 411 13.45 -10.34 23.57
CA ASN A 411 14.33 -9.56 22.69
C ASN A 411 13.97 -9.75 21.21
N LEU A 412 13.69 -10.98 20.76
CA LEU A 412 13.29 -11.28 19.38
C LEU A 412 11.89 -10.77 19.02
N ARG A 413 10.97 -10.64 19.99
CA ARG A 413 9.66 -9.99 19.78
C ARG A 413 9.84 -8.47 19.71
N GLU A 414 10.63 -7.90 20.62
CA GLU A 414 10.92 -6.46 20.67
C GLU A 414 11.66 -5.98 19.42
N THR A 415 12.65 -6.72 18.91
CA THR A 415 13.33 -6.38 17.64
C THR A 415 12.41 -6.53 16.44
N ARG A 416 11.58 -7.57 16.38
CA ARG A 416 10.53 -7.73 15.36
C ARG A 416 9.55 -6.55 15.39
N ASP A 417 9.05 -6.19 16.56
CA ASP A 417 8.02 -5.15 16.71
C ASP A 417 8.60 -3.76 16.41
N ASN A 418 9.85 -3.50 16.81
CA ASN A 418 10.59 -2.33 16.36
C ASN A 418 10.79 -2.30 14.83
N ALA A 419 11.14 -3.43 14.20
CA ALA A 419 11.29 -3.51 12.74
C ALA A 419 9.94 -3.33 12.00
N VAL A 420 8.82 -3.79 12.58
CA VAL A 420 7.47 -3.53 12.06
C VAL A 420 7.14 -2.03 12.15
N LEU A 421 7.43 -1.38 13.29
CA LEU A 421 7.23 0.06 13.46
C LEU A 421 8.11 0.90 12.52
N GLU A 422 9.37 0.52 12.31
CA GLU A 422 10.27 1.12 11.32
C GLU A 422 9.71 0.97 9.89
N LYS A 423 9.26 -0.23 9.53
CA LYS A 423 8.63 -0.50 8.23
C LYS A 423 7.33 0.29 8.06
N ASP A 424 6.51 0.43 9.10
CA ASP A 424 5.27 1.22 9.03
C ASP A 424 5.58 2.72 8.85
N ARG A 425 6.54 3.27 9.61
CA ARG A 425 7.07 4.63 9.39
C ARG A 425 7.55 4.83 7.95
N ALA A 426 8.33 3.89 7.42
CA ALA A 426 8.81 3.92 6.04
C ALA A 426 7.64 3.96 5.04
N THR A 427 6.61 3.11 5.19
CA THR A 427 5.43 3.17 4.30
C THR A 427 4.58 4.43 4.48
N THR A 428 4.61 5.10 5.64
CA THR A 428 3.96 6.42 5.77
C THR A 428 4.75 7.52 5.05
N ALA A 429 6.09 7.52 5.16
CA ALA A 429 6.95 8.44 4.43
C ALA A 429 6.87 8.22 2.91
N GLU A 430 6.85 6.95 2.46
CA GLU A 430 6.62 6.54 1.07
C GLU A 430 5.31 7.15 0.54
N ARG A 431 4.18 6.90 1.22
CA ARG A 431 2.86 7.46 0.85
C ARG A 431 2.85 8.99 0.81
N GLU A 432 3.54 9.66 1.75
CA GLU A 432 3.70 11.11 1.69
C GLU A 432 4.52 11.56 0.48
N THR A 433 5.63 10.89 0.16
CA THR A 433 6.43 11.24 -1.03
C THR A 433 5.69 10.97 -2.33
N GLN A 434 4.91 9.89 -2.41
CA GLN A 434 4.04 9.58 -3.54
C GLN A 434 2.95 10.65 -3.69
N ALA A 435 2.26 11.01 -2.61
CA ALA A 435 1.23 12.07 -2.66
C ALA A 435 1.81 13.43 -3.08
N ARG A 436 3.05 13.77 -2.67
CA ARG A 436 3.75 14.98 -3.13
C ARG A 436 4.16 14.89 -4.61
N TYR A 437 4.55 13.71 -5.08
CA TYR A 437 4.86 13.44 -6.49
C TYR A 437 3.61 13.53 -7.37
N ASP A 438 2.49 12.94 -6.94
CA ASP A 438 1.20 13.00 -7.65
C ASP A 438 0.68 14.45 -7.73
N GLN A 439 0.80 15.23 -6.65
CA GLN A 439 0.52 16.68 -6.65
C GLN A 439 1.43 17.44 -7.63
N LEU A 440 2.72 17.09 -7.71
CA LEU A 440 3.67 17.72 -8.64
C LEU A 440 3.37 17.34 -10.10
N LEU A 441 2.94 16.10 -10.37
CA LEU A 441 2.45 15.68 -11.68
C LEU A 441 1.17 16.42 -12.08
N GLU A 442 0.24 16.63 -11.16
CA GLU A 442 -0.99 17.36 -11.44
C GLU A 442 -0.72 18.85 -11.67
N GLN A 443 0.19 19.46 -10.89
CA GLN A 443 0.71 20.81 -11.17
C GLN A 443 1.39 20.89 -12.55
N PHE A 444 2.24 19.91 -12.89
CA PHE A 444 2.91 19.85 -14.20
C PHE A 444 1.89 19.74 -15.35
N ARG A 445 0.87 18.89 -15.22
CA ARG A 445 -0.23 18.78 -16.20
C ARG A 445 -1.05 20.08 -16.30
N GLY A 446 -1.28 20.76 -15.19
CA GLY A 446 -1.93 22.07 -15.15
C GLY A 446 -1.11 23.15 -15.86
N VAL A 447 0.21 23.19 -15.63
CA VAL A 447 1.13 24.07 -16.36
C VAL A 447 1.18 23.72 -17.84
N GLN A 448 1.30 22.43 -18.19
CA GLN A 448 1.37 21.95 -19.57
C GLN A 448 0.11 22.33 -20.36
N THR A 449 -1.07 22.04 -19.83
CA THR A 449 -2.35 22.44 -20.47
C THR A 449 -2.52 23.96 -20.52
N GLY A 450 -1.99 24.70 -19.53
CA GLY A 450 -1.85 26.15 -19.56
C GLY A 450 -0.93 26.65 -20.68
N THR A 451 0.21 26.00 -20.93
CA THR A 451 1.10 26.34 -22.04
C THR A 451 0.54 25.93 -23.39
N ASP A 452 -0.11 24.77 -23.51
CA ASP A 452 -0.69 24.30 -24.76
C ASP A 452 -1.85 25.18 -25.21
N SER A 453 -2.73 25.59 -24.28
CA SER A 453 -3.79 26.56 -24.54
C SER A 453 -3.21 27.95 -24.89
N ARG A 454 -2.15 28.41 -24.22
CA ARG A 454 -1.47 29.67 -24.55
C ARG A 454 -0.77 29.63 -25.92
N VAL A 455 -0.20 28.50 -26.31
CA VAL A 455 0.37 28.28 -27.65
C VAL A 455 -0.75 28.25 -28.70
N ALA A 456 -1.89 27.62 -28.41
CA ALA A 456 -3.05 27.64 -29.30
C ALA A 456 -3.64 29.06 -29.48
N GLU A 457 -3.71 29.86 -28.40
CA GLU A 457 -4.07 31.29 -28.47
C GLU A 457 -3.12 32.06 -29.39
N LEU A 458 -1.80 31.93 -29.18
CA LEU A 458 -0.77 32.63 -29.95
C LEU A 458 -0.76 32.19 -31.42
N LEU A 459 -0.89 30.89 -31.71
CA LEU A 459 -1.00 30.37 -33.08
C LEU A 459 -2.25 30.91 -33.79
N ASN A 460 -3.37 31.05 -33.09
CA ASN A 460 -4.59 31.62 -33.66
C ASN A 460 -4.46 33.15 -33.86
N GLN A 461 -3.78 33.86 -32.95
CA GLN A 461 -3.44 35.28 -33.16
C GLN A 461 -2.51 35.47 -34.37
N VAL A 462 -1.49 34.62 -34.54
CA VAL A 462 -0.58 34.65 -35.69
C VAL A 462 -1.34 34.36 -37.00
N LYS A 463 -2.25 33.40 -37.04
CA LYS A 463 -3.12 33.14 -38.21
C LYS A 463 -4.03 34.34 -38.53
N LEU A 464 -4.64 34.95 -37.52
CA LEU A 464 -5.45 36.17 -37.73
C LEU A 464 -4.58 37.32 -38.27
N LYS A 465 -3.35 37.47 -37.77
CA LYS A 465 -2.39 38.45 -38.29
C LYS A 465 -1.91 38.13 -39.70
N SER A 466 -1.70 36.86 -40.07
CA SER A 466 -1.34 36.49 -41.45
C SER A 466 -2.47 36.85 -42.41
N PHE A 467 -3.73 36.50 -42.10
CA PHE A 467 -4.89 36.90 -42.91
C PHE A 467 -5.08 38.43 -42.98
N GLU A 468 -4.80 39.17 -41.90
CA GLU A 468 -4.79 40.64 -41.93
C GLU A 468 -3.68 41.19 -42.85
N THR A 469 -2.48 40.60 -42.83
CA THR A 469 -1.39 41.00 -43.74
C THR A 469 -1.64 40.61 -45.19
N GLU A 470 -2.17 39.42 -45.47
CA GLU A 470 -2.56 38.95 -46.81
C GLU A 470 -3.64 39.87 -47.41
N ARG A 471 -4.67 40.21 -46.62
CA ARG A 471 -5.70 41.18 -47.04
C ARG A 471 -5.10 42.56 -47.32
N SER A 472 -4.19 43.02 -46.46
CA SER A 472 -3.52 44.32 -46.63
C SER A 472 -2.61 44.33 -47.86
N GLN A 473 -1.92 43.23 -48.14
CA GLN A 473 -1.10 43.05 -49.33
C GLN A 473 -1.97 43.03 -50.59
N MET A 474 -3.10 42.31 -50.62
CA MET A 474 -4.01 42.34 -51.78
C MET A 474 -4.51 43.76 -52.08
N VAL A 475 -4.84 44.54 -51.05
CA VAL A 475 -5.23 45.96 -51.20
C VAL A 475 -4.05 46.83 -51.64
N GLN A 476 -2.83 46.58 -51.16
CA GLN A 476 -1.62 47.26 -51.63
C GLN A 476 -1.33 46.96 -53.11
N GLU A 477 -1.45 45.71 -53.53
CA GLU A 477 -1.27 45.32 -54.93
C GLU A 477 -2.38 45.89 -55.83
N GLU A 478 -3.63 45.88 -55.39
CA GLU A 478 -4.74 46.49 -56.14
C GLU A 478 -4.56 48.00 -56.28
N THR A 479 -4.21 48.70 -55.20
CA THR A 479 -3.93 50.15 -55.26
C THR A 479 -2.68 50.47 -56.08
N ALA A 480 -1.64 49.62 -56.07
CA ALA A 480 -0.48 49.74 -56.96
C ALA A 480 -0.84 49.50 -58.44
N ARG A 481 -1.67 48.50 -58.74
CA ARG A 481 -2.20 48.25 -60.11
C ARG A 481 -3.03 49.44 -60.60
N ASN A 482 -3.90 49.99 -59.75
CA ASN A 482 -4.73 51.16 -60.06
C ASN A 482 -3.87 52.42 -60.26
N LEU A 483 -2.84 52.63 -59.42
CA LEU A 483 -1.87 53.72 -59.60
C LEU A 483 -1.13 53.59 -60.94
N GLY A 484 -0.70 52.38 -61.31
CA GLY A 484 -0.08 52.12 -62.61
C GLY A 484 -1.01 52.41 -63.80
N GLN A 485 -2.30 52.08 -63.69
CA GLN A 485 -3.30 52.47 -64.70
C GLN A 485 -3.43 54.00 -64.79
N CYS A 486 -3.57 54.71 -63.68
CA CYS A 486 -3.62 56.17 -63.66
C CYS A 486 -2.34 56.82 -64.22
N GLN A 487 -1.16 56.25 -63.95
CA GLN A 487 0.10 56.69 -64.53
C GLN A 487 0.09 56.56 -66.07
N MET A 488 -0.30 55.38 -66.60
CA MET A 488 -0.44 55.15 -68.04
C MET A 488 -1.47 56.09 -68.69
N GLU A 489 -2.56 56.43 -67.99
CA GLU A 489 -3.50 57.45 -68.45
C GLU A 489 -2.90 58.85 -68.43
N THR A 490 -2.17 59.25 -67.39
CA THR A 490 -1.49 60.55 -67.37
C THR A 490 -0.43 60.67 -68.47
N GLU A 491 0.33 59.62 -68.76
CA GLU A 491 1.23 59.57 -69.92
C GLU A 491 0.48 59.74 -71.24
N LYS A 492 -0.65 59.04 -71.41
CA LYS A 492 -1.49 59.14 -72.61
C LYS A 492 -2.06 60.55 -72.78
N HIS A 493 -2.47 61.20 -71.70
CA HIS A 493 -2.91 62.59 -71.70
C HIS A 493 -1.76 63.57 -71.98
N GLN A 494 -0.57 63.34 -71.44
CA GLN A 494 0.63 64.15 -71.69
C GLN A 494 1.10 64.01 -73.15
N LYS A 495 1.15 62.79 -73.70
CA LYS A 495 1.44 62.53 -75.12
C LYS A 495 0.40 63.19 -76.03
N LYS A 496 -0.89 63.21 -75.65
CA LYS A 496 -1.94 63.96 -76.38
C LYS A 496 -1.73 65.48 -76.29
N LEU A 497 -1.36 66.01 -75.14
CA LEU A 497 -1.01 67.43 -74.97
C LEU A 497 0.19 67.82 -75.81
N GLU A 498 1.24 66.99 -75.88
CA GLU A 498 2.39 67.22 -76.76
C GLU A 498 1.99 67.29 -78.25
N VAL A 499 1.12 66.38 -78.72
CA VAL A 499 0.65 66.39 -80.11
C VAL A 499 -0.16 67.66 -80.39
N MET A 500 -1.14 68.00 -79.55
CA MET A 500 -1.93 69.23 -79.73
C MET A 500 -1.05 70.49 -79.60
N THR A 501 0.00 70.47 -78.78
CA THR A 501 0.98 71.58 -78.68
C THR A 501 1.81 71.71 -79.96
N LYS A 502 2.26 70.58 -80.55
CA LYS A 502 2.96 70.55 -81.84
C LYS A 502 2.05 71.02 -83.01
N GLU A 503 0.75 70.72 -82.95
CA GLU A 503 -0.25 71.21 -83.90
C GLU A 503 -0.52 72.71 -83.73
N LEU A 504 -0.67 73.19 -82.49
CA LEU A 504 -0.82 74.62 -82.19
C LEU A 504 0.39 75.43 -82.68
N TYR A 505 1.62 74.99 -82.41
CA TYR A 505 2.81 75.68 -82.92
C TYR A 505 2.93 75.63 -84.45
N ARG A 506 2.49 74.54 -85.11
CA ARG A 506 2.41 74.48 -86.58
C ARG A 506 1.40 75.49 -87.14
N LEU A 507 0.20 75.55 -86.56
CA LEU A 507 -0.86 76.48 -86.94
C LEU A 507 -0.43 77.93 -86.72
N GLN A 508 0.16 78.22 -85.55
CA GLN A 508 0.74 79.52 -85.22
C GLN A 508 1.78 79.93 -86.26
N ALA A 509 2.80 79.10 -86.50
CA ALA A 509 3.84 79.38 -87.49
C ALA A 509 3.29 79.52 -88.93
N SER A 510 2.21 78.83 -89.31
CA SER A 510 1.55 79.06 -90.61
C SER A 510 0.77 80.38 -90.66
N SER A 511 0.13 80.78 -89.56
CA SER A 511 -0.60 82.04 -89.46
C SER A 511 0.34 83.25 -89.39
N GLU A 512 1.46 83.13 -88.68
CA GLU A 512 2.52 84.15 -88.63
C GLU A 512 3.13 84.37 -90.02
N LYS A 513 3.37 83.31 -90.79
CA LYS A 513 3.78 83.41 -92.20
C LYS A 513 2.76 84.17 -93.04
N GLN A 514 1.49 83.79 -93.01
CA GLN A 514 0.42 84.49 -93.73
C GLN A 514 0.32 85.96 -93.32
N ILE A 515 0.49 86.28 -92.04
CA ILE A 515 0.53 87.66 -91.54
C ILE A 515 1.73 88.42 -92.14
N THR A 516 2.94 87.83 -92.15
CA THR A 516 4.12 88.48 -92.76
C THR A 516 4.00 88.65 -94.28
N GLU A 517 3.40 87.69 -94.98
CA GLU A 517 3.13 87.75 -96.42
C GLU A 517 2.13 88.87 -96.75
N LEU A 518 1.03 88.96 -95.99
CA LEU A 518 0.04 90.04 -96.13
C LEU A 518 0.62 91.41 -95.75
N GLN A 519 1.45 91.49 -94.71
CA GLN A 519 2.15 92.74 -94.33
C GLN A 519 3.10 93.21 -95.43
N ALA A 520 3.85 92.29 -96.06
CA ALA A 520 4.73 92.62 -97.18
C ALA A 520 3.94 93.10 -98.41
N GLN A 521 2.84 92.43 -98.77
CA GLN A 521 1.95 92.87 -99.85
C GLN A 521 1.35 94.26 -99.58
N ASN A 522 0.90 94.51 -98.35
CA ASN A 522 0.29 95.79 -97.98
C ASN A 522 1.32 96.93 -98.04
N ALA A 523 2.55 96.68 -97.57
CA ALA A 523 3.67 97.63 -97.70
C ALA A 523 4.03 97.92 -99.16
N GLU A 524 3.99 96.91 -100.04
CA GLU A 524 4.22 97.12 -101.48
C GLU A 524 3.13 98.00 -102.12
N GLN A 525 1.85 97.74 -101.83
CA GLN A 525 0.75 98.57 -102.34
C GLN A 525 0.81 100.01 -101.78
N GLN A 526 1.19 100.16 -100.51
CA GLN A 526 1.35 101.48 -99.90
C GLN A 526 2.52 102.27 -100.50
N ALA A 527 3.62 101.60 -100.87
CA ALA A 527 4.72 102.22 -101.62
C ALA A 527 4.30 102.62 -103.05
N ARG A 528 3.49 101.81 -103.73
CA ARG A 528 2.93 102.14 -105.06
C ARG A 528 2.03 103.39 -104.98
N LEU A 529 1.15 103.49 -103.98
CA LEU A 529 0.31 104.69 -103.77
C LEU A 529 1.16 105.96 -103.60
N GLN A 530 2.21 105.92 -102.76
CA GLN A 530 3.14 107.04 -102.57
C GLN A 530 3.90 107.47 -103.85
N THR A 531 3.98 106.61 -104.88
CA THR A 531 4.53 107.02 -106.19
C THR A 531 3.50 107.69 -107.10
N TYR A 532 2.21 107.36 -106.96
CA TYR A 532 1.14 108.05 -107.68
C TYR A 532 0.84 109.43 -107.07
N GLU A 533 0.76 109.54 -105.75
CA GLU A 533 0.49 110.80 -105.03
C GLU A 533 1.47 111.93 -105.42
N LYS A 534 2.74 111.60 -105.67
CA LYS A 534 3.78 112.55 -106.09
C LYS A 534 3.62 112.99 -107.55
N LEU A 535 3.26 112.05 -108.43
CA LEU A 535 3.01 112.34 -109.84
C LEU A 535 1.78 113.23 -110.05
N GLU A 536 0.79 113.20 -109.13
CA GLU A 536 -0.35 114.12 -109.17
C GLU A 536 0.07 115.54 -108.74
N GLN A 537 0.86 115.69 -107.67
CA GLN A 537 1.40 116.98 -107.23
C GLN A 537 2.25 117.68 -108.32
N GLU A 538 3.11 116.93 -109.02
CA GLU A 538 3.94 117.45 -110.12
C GLU A 538 3.11 117.93 -111.33
N LEU A 539 1.86 117.48 -111.49
CA LEU A 539 0.97 117.90 -112.58
C LEU A 539 0.13 119.14 -112.23
N ASP A 540 -0.27 119.29 -110.96
CA ASP A 540 -1.06 120.45 -110.51
C ASP A 540 -0.23 121.75 -110.59
N ASP A 541 1.03 121.75 -110.13
CA ASP A 541 1.94 122.91 -110.22
C ASP A 541 2.13 123.39 -111.67
N VAL A 542 2.29 122.46 -112.63
CA VAL A 542 2.47 122.77 -114.05
C VAL A 542 1.18 123.36 -114.66
N THR A 543 0.00 122.94 -114.21
CA THR A 543 -1.26 123.50 -114.70
C THR A 543 -1.59 124.88 -114.12
N MET A 544 -1.11 125.23 -112.92
CA MET A 544 -1.16 126.61 -112.42
C MET A 544 -0.26 127.54 -113.24
N GLN A 545 1.02 127.21 -113.39
CA GLN A 545 2.00 128.10 -114.06
C GLN A 545 1.64 128.40 -115.52
N ALA A 546 0.99 127.45 -116.22
CA ALA A 546 0.51 127.64 -117.59
C ALA A 546 -0.76 128.51 -117.69
N ALA A 547 -1.49 128.72 -116.60
CA ALA A 547 -2.76 129.45 -116.60
C ALA A 547 -2.59 130.98 -116.42
N GLU A 548 -1.53 131.44 -115.76
CA GLU A 548 -1.31 132.86 -115.44
C GLU A 548 -0.74 133.70 -116.61
N ILE A 549 -0.13 133.07 -117.60
CA ILE A 549 0.47 133.76 -118.76
C ILE A 549 -0.65 134.15 -119.74
N ASP A 550 -0.85 135.45 -119.97
CA ASP A 550 -1.91 135.95 -120.87
C ASP A 550 -1.66 135.65 -122.38
N ASN A 551 -0.43 135.30 -122.77
CA ASN A 551 0.00 135.11 -124.17
C ASN A 551 0.00 133.63 -124.60
N GLU A 552 -0.68 133.26 -125.70
CA GLU A 552 -0.93 131.83 -126.04
C GLU A 552 0.31 131.04 -126.50
N GLU A 553 1.12 131.58 -127.42
CA GLU A 553 2.33 130.92 -127.93
C GLU A 553 3.48 130.79 -126.90
N GLU A 554 3.30 131.42 -125.74
CA GLU A 554 4.27 131.49 -124.65
C GLU A 554 3.86 130.54 -123.51
N ALA A 555 2.55 130.48 -123.20
CA ALA A 555 1.98 129.44 -122.35
C ALA A 555 2.16 128.02 -122.92
N GLU A 556 2.00 127.82 -124.24
CA GLU A 556 2.31 126.54 -124.89
C GLU A 556 3.80 126.16 -124.76
N ARG A 557 4.71 127.15 -124.71
CA ARG A 557 6.15 126.94 -124.48
C ARG A 557 6.48 126.55 -123.05
N VAL A 558 5.83 127.14 -122.04
CA VAL A 558 6.00 126.75 -120.63
C VAL A 558 5.49 125.33 -120.37
N LEU A 559 4.31 124.99 -120.91
CA LEU A 559 3.82 123.61 -120.96
C LEU A 559 4.86 122.66 -121.58
N PHE A 560 5.44 123.03 -122.73
CA PHE A 560 6.43 122.21 -123.39
C PHE A 560 7.74 122.06 -122.61
N SER A 561 8.20 123.10 -121.89
CA SER A 561 9.42 123.03 -121.07
C SER A 561 9.30 122.08 -119.87
N TYR A 562 8.10 121.91 -119.32
CA TYR A 562 7.80 120.90 -118.29
C TYR A 562 7.52 119.50 -118.89
N GLY A 563 8.18 119.15 -120.01
CA GLY A 563 8.21 117.78 -120.54
C GLY A 563 6.96 117.31 -121.31
N TYR A 564 5.97 118.18 -121.54
CA TYR A 564 4.68 117.87 -122.18
C TYR A 564 4.75 117.45 -123.67
N GLY A 565 5.96 117.25 -124.20
CA GLY A 565 6.23 116.68 -125.52
C GLY A 565 6.32 115.15 -125.57
N ALA A 566 6.71 114.47 -124.48
CA ALA A 566 7.21 113.08 -124.56
C ALA A 566 6.21 111.98 -124.12
N ASN A 567 5.84 111.92 -122.83
CA ASN A 567 5.38 110.66 -122.20
C ASN A 567 3.92 110.64 -121.71
N VAL A 568 3.06 111.57 -122.14
CA VAL A 568 1.65 111.64 -121.68
C VAL A 568 0.69 111.02 -122.71
N PRO A 569 -0.15 110.03 -122.33
CA PRO A 569 -1.13 109.42 -123.23
C PRO A 569 -2.10 110.42 -123.88
N THR A 570 -2.49 110.16 -125.13
CA THR A 570 -3.23 111.11 -125.99
C THR A 570 -4.59 111.56 -125.45
N THR A 571 -5.26 110.73 -124.65
CA THR A 571 -6.51 111.06 -123.94
C THR A 571 -6.28 112.03 -122.78
N ALA A 572 -5.21 111.83 -122.00
CA ALA A 572 -4.78 112.75 -120.95
C ALA A 572 -4.30 114.09 -121.53
N LYS A 573 -3.59 114.06 -122.68
CA LYS A 573 -3.18 115.29 -123.40
C LYS A 573 -4.37 116.18 -123.80
N ARG A 574 -5.52 115.59 -124.13
CA ARG A 574 -6.76 116.35 -124.38
C ARG A 574 -7.36 116.89 -123.08
N ARG A 575 -7.40 116.08 -122.01
CA ARG A 575 -7.88 116.53 -120.69
C ARG A 575 -7.05 117.67 -120.12
N LEU A 576 -5.71 117.62 -120.16
CA LEU A 576 -4.88 118.67 -119.56
C LEU A 576 -4.96 120.00 -120.32
N ARG A 577 -5.03 119.98 -121.67
CA ARG A 577 -5.37 121.19 -122.44
C ARG A 577 -6.77 121.72 -122.08
N GLN A 578 -7.74 120.82 -121.83
CA GLN A 578 -9.08 121.23 -121.37
C GLN A 578 -9.09 121.76 -119.93
N SER A 579 -8.27 121.24 -119.01
CA SER A 579 -8.15 121.77 -117.65
C SER A 579 -7.40 123.10 -117.61
N VAL A 580 -6.36 123.31 -118.42
CA VAL A 580 -5.70 124.62 -118.56
C VAL A 580 -6.64 125.66 -119.20
N HIS A 581 -7.43 125.29 -120.21
CA HIS A 581 -8.47 126.18 -120.75
C HIS A 581 -9.61 126.43 -119.75
N LEU A 582 -10.00 125.43 -118.94
CA LEU A 582 -10.97 125.62 -117.84
C LEU A 582 -10.39 126.50 -116.73
N ALA A 583 -9.11 126.34 -116.37
CA ALA A 583 -8.42 127.17 -115.39
C ALA A 583 -8.35 128.62 -115.86
N ARG A 584 -7.87 128.90 -117.08
CA ARG A 584 -7.94 130.24 -117.69
C ARG A 584 -9.35 130.81 -117.74
N ARG A 585 -10.36 129.99 -118.10
CA ARG A 585 -11.76 130.43 -118.15
C ARG A 585 -12.36 130.67 -116.76
N LEU A 586 -11.94 129.91 -115.75
CA LEU A 586 -12.27 130.14 -114.34
C LEU A 586 -11.60 131.42 -113.85
N LEU A 587 -10.31 131.65 -114.14
CA LEU A 587 -9.58 132.88 -113.83
C LEU A 587 -10.23 134.12 -114.49
N GLN A 588 -10.74 134.00 -115.73
CA GLN A 588 -11.56 135.04 -116.35
C GLN A 588 -12.93 135.19 -115.67
N LEU A 589 -13.60 134.09 -115.33
CA LEU A 589 -14.88 134.10 -114.59
C LEU A 589 -14.72 134.57 -113.13
N GLU A 590 -13.50 134.55 -112.57
CA GLU A 590 -13.12 135.10 -111.27
C GLU A 590 -12.72 136.57 -111.37
N LYS A 591 -12.01 136.99 -112.42
CA LYS A 591 -11.89 138.43 -112.77
C LYS A 591 -13.29 139.03 -112.98
N GLN A 592 -14.22 138.31 -113.60
CA GLN A 592 -15.63 138.71 -113.72
C GLN A 592 -16.41 138.58 -112.40
N ASN A 593 -16.22 137.54 -111.60
CA ASN A 593 -16.86 137.43 -110.27
C ASN A 593 -16.37 138.48 -109.29
N THR A 594 -15.10 138.92 -109.36
CA THR A 594 -14.57 139.99 -108.51
C THR A 594 -14.96 141.38 -109.01
N LEU A 595 -15.38 141.54 -110.27
CA LEU A 595 -16.13 142.70 -110.72
C LEU A 595 -17.59 142.63 -110.22
N LEU A 596 -18.30 141.52 -110.46
CA LEU A 596 -19.68 141.32 -110.01
C LEU A 596 -19.83 141.32 -108.46
N ARG A 597 -18.78 140.97 -107.71
CA ARG A 597 -18.71 141.12 -106.25
C ARG A 597 -18.54 142.58 -105.85
N ARG A 598 -17.77 143.39 -106.59
CA ARG A 598 -17.72 144.86 -106.39
C ARG A 598 -19.03 145.54 -106.79
N ASP A 599 -19.72 145.02 -107.81
CA ASP A 599 -21.08 145.45 -108.14
C ASP A 599 -22.08 145.04 -107.05
N LEU A 600 -21.90 143.86 -106.42
CA LEU A 600 -22.65 143.45 -105.23
C LEU A 600 -22.29 144.27 -103.99
N GLU A 601 -21.04 144.71 -103.81
CA GLU A 601 -20.60 145.58 -102.71
C GLU A 601 -21.10 147.02 -102.90
N THR A 602 -21.16 147.55 -104.12
CA THR A 602 -21.79 148.85 -104.42
C THR A 602 -23.32 148.76 -104.31
N ARG A 603 -23.95 147.65 -104.71
CA ARG A 603 -25.37 147.36 -104.40
C ARG A 603 -25.59 147.20 -102.89
N ASN A 604 -24.69 146.57 -102.15
CA ASN A 604 -24.77 146.39 -100.70
C ASN A 604 -24.48 147.68 -99.92
N THR A 605 -23.73 148.64 -100.47
CA THR A 605 -23.56 149.97 -99.86
C THR A 605 -24.74 150.90 -100.17
N HIS A 606 -25.42 150.76 -101.31
CA HIS A 606 -26.73 151.38 -101.53
C HIS A 606 -27.83 150.75 -100.65
N THR A 607 -27.87 149.41 -100.56
CA THR A 607 -28.75 148.70 -99.62
C THR A 607 -28.36 149.04 -98.16
N GLY A 608 -27.06 149.28 -97.92
CA GLY A 608 -26.46 149.78 -96.69
C GLY A 608 -27.01 151.14 -96.29
N GLN A 609 -26.96 152.12 -97.19
CA GLN A 609 -27.55 153.45 -96.99
C GLN A 609 -29.06 153.37 -96.69
N ILE A 610 -29.80 152.55 -97.42
CA ILE A 610 -31.24 152.29 -97.15
C ILE A 610 -31.42 151.60 -95.77
N SER A 611 -30.47 150.75 -95.35
CA SER A 611 -30.50 150.13 -94.01
C SER A 611 -30.06 151.08 -92.90
N GLU A 612 -29.20 152.07 -93.16
CA GLU A 612 -28.84 153.14 -92.24
C GLU A 612 -30.01 154.12 -92.05
N GLU A 613 -30.77 154.40 -93.11
CA GLU A 613 -32.06 155.11 -93.04
C GLU A 613 -33.11 154.30 -92.25
N LEU A 614 -33.19 152.98 -92.48
CA LEU A 614 -34.07 152.08 -91.72
C LEU A 614 -33.66 151.97 -90.24
N GLU A 615 -32.37 151.99 -89.93
CA GLU A 615 -31.86 152.04 -88.57
C GLU A 615 -32.09 153.40 -87.93
N ALA A 616 -31.98 154.52 -88.66
CA ALA A 616 -32.36 155.83 -88.14
C ALA A 616 -33.85 155.88 -87.76
N ALA A 617 -34.73 155.31 -88.60
CA ALA A 617 -36.15 155.19 -88.31
C ALA A 617 -36.45 154.25 -87.11
N ASN A 618 -35.78 153.09 -87.03
CA ASN A 618 -35.97 152.16 -85.91
C ASN A 618 -35.38 152.69 -84.58
N ARG A 619 -34.23 153.36 -84.60
CA ARG A 619 -33.65 154.02 -83.42
C ARG A 619 -34.54 155.15 -82.88
N LEU A 620 -35.39 155.74 -83.72
CA LEU A 620 -36.44 156.69 -83.30
C LEU A 620 -37.65 155.99 -82.68
N LEU A 621 -38.15 154.88 -83.24
CA LEU A 621 -39.29 154.16 -82.63
C LEU A 621 -38.88 153.40 -81.35
N GLN A 622 -37.62 152.96 -81.26
CA GLN A 622 -37.07 152.29 -80.06
C GLN A 622 -36.80 153.25 -78.89
N GLN A 623 -37.16 154.54 -78.99
CA GLN A 623 -37.26 155.45 -77.84
C GLN A 623 -38.32 155.02 -76.80
N ALA A 624 -39.30 154.18 -77.19
CA ALA A 624 -40.61 154.14 -76.54
C ALA A 624 -40.66 153.70 -75.05
N GLN A 625 -39.83 152.74 -74.59
CA GLN A 625 -39.72 152.38 -73.16
C GLN A 625 -38.58 151.39 -72.85
N GLN A 626 -37.71 151.76 -71.90
CA GLN A 626 -36.78 150.84 -71.21
C GLN A 626 -37.55 150.22 -70.01
N PRO A 627 -37.57 148.88 -69.80
CA PRO A 627 -36.37 148.18 -69.30
C PRO A 627 -36.19 146.69 -69.73
N TYR A 628 -37.08 146.10 -70.53
CA TYR A 628 -37.22 144.62 -70.62
C TYR A 628 -36.11 143.86 -71.36
N SER A 629 -35.11 144.53 -71.96
CA SER A 629 -33.96 143.88 -72.60
C SER A 629 -33.25 142.90 -71.66
N TYR A 630 -33.08 143.26 -70.38
CA TYR A 630 -32.42 142.41 -69.38
C TYR A 630 -33.16 141.09 -69.10
N LEU A 631 -34.47 141.02 -69.39
CA LEU A 631 -35.26 139.80 -69.19
C LEU A 631 -34.95 138.75 -70.27
N ILE A 632 -34.71 139.17 -71.52
CA ILE A 632 -34.49 138.26 -72.66
C ILE A 632 -33.19 137.47 -72.49
N ASP A 633 -32.12 138.09 -71.98
CA ASP A 633 -30.87 137.39 -71.72
C ASP A 633 -30.98 136.40 -70.55
N THR A 634 -31.83 136.69 -69.54
CA THR A 634 -32.12 135.69 -68.48
C THR A 634 -32.94 134.51 -68.98
N VAL A 635 -33.76 134.67 -70.03
CA VAL A 635 -34.47 133.54 -70.67
C VAL A 635 -33.47 132.65 -71.39
N ARG A 636 -32.52 133.21 -72.15
CA ARG A 636 -31.47 132.42 -72.83
C ARG A 636 -30.58 131.64 -71.85
N GLN A 637 -30.33 132.18 -70.66
CA GLN A 637 -29.64 131.45 -69.57
C GLN A 637 -30.52 130.37 -68.90
N ARG A 638 -31.85 130.48 -68.96
CA ARG A 638 -32.78 129.42 -68.51
C ARG A 638 -32.85 128.28 -69.53
N ASP A 639 -32.82 128.56 -70.82
CA ASP A 639 -32.90 127.53 -71.88
C ASP A 639 -31.69 126.57 -71.87
N THR A 640 -30.48 127.08 -71.59
CA THR A 640 -29.29 126.22 -71.40
C THR A 640 -29.38 125.37 -70.12
N GLN A 641 -29.94 125.91 -69.04
CA GLN A 641 -30.24 125.13 -67.83
C GLN A 641 -31.29 124.04 -68.12
N ILE A 642 -32.32 124.31 -68.92
CA ILE A 642 -33.35 123.34 -69.32
C ILE A 642 -32.74 122.13 -70.06
N LEU A 643 -31.69 122.31 -70.86
CA LEU A 643 -30.97 121.19 -71.48
C LEU A 643 -30.26 120.31 -70.44
N SER A 644 -29.52 120.90 -69.50
CA SER A 644 -28.87 120.13 -68.41
C SER A 644 -29.88 119.40 -67.50
N LEU A 645 -31.07 119.98 -67.31
CA LEU A 645 -32.16 119.34 -66.58
C LEU A 645 -32.80 118.18 -67.34
N ARG A 646 -32.78 118.17 -68.69
CA ARG A 646 -33.27 117.05 -69.49
C ARG A 646 -32.35 115.83 -69.39
N GLU A 647 -31.03 116.03 -69.38
CA GLU A 647 -30.07 114.94 -69.10
C GLU A 647 -30.21 114.42 -67.66
N ARG A 648 -30.57 115.29 -66.71
CA ARG A 648 -30.90 114.87 -65.35
C ARG A 648 -32.21 114.08 -65.26
N ILE A 649 -33.18 114.40 -66.12
CA ILE A 649 -34.44 113.65 -66.23
C ILE A 649 -34.19 112.26 -66.81
N THR A 650 -33.38 112.09 -67.87
CA THR A 650 -33.11 110.75 -68.42
C THR A 650 -32.39 109.84 -67.41
N GLN A 651 -31.46 110.36 -66.62
CA GLN A 651 -30.86 109.64 -65.48
C GLN A 651 -31.93 109.19 -64.46
N LEU A 652 -32.84 110.08 -64.07
CA LEU A 652 -33.93 109.78 -63.15
C LEU A 652 -35.01 108.84 -63.76
N GLU A 653 -35.12 108.77 -65.08
CA GLU A 653 -35.92 107.76 -65.76
C GLU A 653 -35.28 106.36 -65.67
N GLU A 654 -33.96 106.26 -65.68
CA GLU A 654 -33.25 105.00 -65.45
C GLU A 654 -33.33 104.55 -63.98
N ASP A 655 -33.18 105.48 -63.02
CA ASP A 655 -33.40 105.21 -61.59
C ASP A 655 -34.85 104.82 -61.29
N THR A 656 -35.83 105.45 -61.93
CA THR A 656 -37.23 105.01 -61.80
C THR A 656 -37.54 103.75 -62.62
N ARG A 657 -36.65 103.27 -63.49
CA ARG A 657 -36.75 101.92 -64.09
C ARG A 657 -36.13 100.85 -63.18
N SER A 658 -35.06 101.14 -62.45
CA SER A 658 -34.48 100.22 -61.45
C SER A 658 -35.41 100.08 -60.23
N LEU A 659 -35.87 101.18 -59.64
CA LEU A 659 -36.83 101.18 -58.51
C LEU A 659 -38.17 100.53 -58.87
N ARG A 660 -38.62 100.59 -60.14
CA ARG A 660 -39.79 99.82 -60.59
C ARG A 660 -39.55 98.30 -60.56
N LYS A 661 -38.35 97.83 -60.88
CA LYS A 661 -37.99 96.39 -60.80
C LYS A 661 -37.98 95.90 -59.35
N GLU A 662 -37.41 96.67 -58.43
CA GLU A 662 -37.44 96.38 -57.00
C GLU A 662 -38.86 96.41 -56.42
N LYS A 663 -39.69 97.37 -56.85
CA LYS A 663 -41.12 97.39 -56.51
C LYS A 663 -41.83 96.11 -57.00
N THR A 664 -41.49 95.59 -58.19
CA THR A 664 -42.11 94.34 -58.68
C THR A 664 -41.66 93.10 -57.93
N SER A 665 -40.41 92.99 -57.48
CA SER A 665 -39.97 91.85 -56.65
C SER A 665 -40.59 91.90 -55.25
N LEU A 666 -40.67 93.09 -54.62
CA LEU A 666 -41.40 93.28 -53.37
C LEU A 666 -42.90 92.98 -53.52
N GLN A 667 -43.51 93.31 -54.66
CA GLN A 667 -44.90 92.96 -54.96
C GLN A 667 -45.08 91.43 -55.11
N GLN A 668 -44.12 90.70 -55.68
CA GLN A 668 -44.16 89.23 -55.71
C GLN A 668 -44.06 88.63 -54.30
N VAL A 669 -43.17 89.11 -53.44
CA VAL A 669 -43.08 88.68 -52.03
C VAL A 669 -44.40 88.95 -51.29
N LYS A 670 -45.00 90.13 -51.48
CA LYS A 670 -46.32 90.46 -50.92
C LYS A 670 -47.42 89.50 -51.42
N ASN A 671 -47.44 89.19 -52.71
CA ASN A 671 -48.46 88.30 -53.29
C ASN A 671 -48.32 86.86 -52.76
N ASN A 672 -47.10 86.37 -52.52
CA ASN A 672 -46.87 85.07 -51.89
C ASN A 672 -47.43 85.06 -50.45
N MET A 673 -47.14 86.09 -49.65
CA MET A 673 -47.74 86.26 -48.31
C MET A 673 -49.28 86.37 -48.33
N ALA A 674 -49.87 86.92 -49.41
CA ALA A 674 -51.32 86.98 -49.57
C ALA A 674 -51.93 85.58 -49.82
N SER A 675 -51.29 84.73 -50.63
CA SER A 675 -51.76 83.35 -50.85
C SER A 675 -51.67 82.46 -49.62
N ASP A 676 -50.72 82.71 -48.71
CA ASP A 676 -50.67 82.04 -47.40
C ASP A 676 -51.76 82.55 -46.44
N LEU A 677 -52.22 83.80 -46.59
CA LEU A 677 -53.41 84.30 -45.90
C LEU A 677 -54.71 83.72 -46.47
N GLU A 678 -54.84 83.54 -47.78
CA GLU A 678 -56.00 82.86 -48.39
C GLU A 678 -56.13 81.40 -47.92
N ARG A 679 -55.02 80.68 -47.76
CA ARG A 679 -55.02 79.33 -47.14
C ARG A 679 -55.60 79.33 -45.72
N LEU A 680 -55.28 80.34 -44.91
CA LEU A 680 -55.82 80.49 -43.55
C LEU A 680 -57.29 80.95 -43.53
N LEU A 681 -57.75 81.65 -44.57
CA LEU A 681 -59.17 82.01 -44.73
C LEU A 681 -60.01 80.81 -45.20
N ASN A 682 -59.49 79.92 -46.03
CA ASN A 682 -60.22 78.72 -46.45
C ASN A 682 -60.53 77.78 -45.25
N HIS A 683 -59.58 77.63 -44.30
CA HIS A 683 -59.85 76.94 -43.02
C HIS A 683 -60.93 77.64 -42.15
N ARG A 684 -61.25 78.91 -42.41
CA ARG A 684 -62.36 79.62 -41.76
C ARG A 684 -63.68 79.43 -42.51
N GLU A 685 -63.65 79.25 -43.82
CA GLU A 685 -64.84 78.88 -44.62
C GLU A 685 -65.27 77.42 -44.36
N GLU A 686 -64.33 76.53 -44.08
CA GLU A 686 -64.62 75.15 -43.63
C GLU A 686 -65.38 75.12 -42.27
N LEU A 687 -65.22 76.13 -41.42
CA LEU A 687 -66.05 76.30 -40.21
C LEU A 687 -67.47 76.81 -40.51
N SER A 688 -67.74 77.32 -41.72
CA SER A 688 -69.08 77.74 -42.16
C SER A 688 -70.01 76.54 -42.43
N VAL A 689 -69.44 75.36 -42.76
CA VAL A 689 -70.14 74.08 -43.00
C VAL A 689 -71.21 73.81 -41.94
N MET A 690 -70.88 74.04 -40.67
CA MET A 690 -71.72 73.63 -39.53
C MET A 690 -72.93 74.53 -39.28
N LYS A 691 -73.06 75.69 -39.95
CA LYS A 691 -74.25 76.55 -39.82
C LYS A 691 -75.32 76.28 -40.88
N GLN A 692 -74.94 76.15 -42.16
CA GLN A 692 -75.94 76.12 -43.23
C GLN A 692 -76.74 74.81 -43.27
N VAL A 693 -76.16 73.71 -42.78
CA VAL A 693 -76.83 72.40 -42.60
C VAL A 693 -77.95 72.46 -41.53
N LEU A 694 -77.90 73.43 -40.60
CA LEU A 694 -78.89 73.62 -39.54
C LEU A 694 -79.97 74.67 -39.85
N LEU A 695 -79.91 75.35 -41.01
CA LEU A 695 -81.02 76.15 -41.55
C LEU A 695 -81.82 75.39 -42.62
N SER A 696 -82.03 74.11 -42.33
CA SER A 696 -83.37 73.54 -42.09
C SER A 696 -84.57 74.16 -42.85
N MET A 697 -85.17 73.32 -43.68
CA MET A 697 -86.62 73.03 -43.62
C MET A 697 -87.61 74.19 -43.84
N ARG A 698 -87.53 74.91 -44.98
CA ARG A 698 -88.74 75.54 -45.57
C ARG A 698 -88.80 75.47 -47.10
N SER A 699 -89.59 74.50 -47.57
CA SER A 699 -90.40 74.46 -48.80
C SER A 699 -90.18 75.45 -49.97
N ARG A 700 -90.05 74.87 -51.18
CA ARG A 700 -90.76 75.23 -52.44
C ARG A 700 -90.72 76.67 -52.99
N LYS A 701 -90.24 76.73 -54.25
CA LYS A 701 -90.80 77.45 -55.42
C LYS A 701 -90.80 79.00 -55.45
N THR A 702 -90.84 79.46 -56.72
CA THR A 702 -91.40 80.74 -57.23
C THR A 702 -90.55 82.01 -57.12
N GLU A 703 -90.22 82.52 -58.31
CA GLU A 703 -90.11 83.94 -58.70
C GLU A 703 -91.42 84.73 -58.35
N PRO A 704 -91.53 86.09 -58.44
CA PRO A 704 -90.71 86.98 -59.28
C PRO A 704 -90.39 88.43 -58.78
N PHE A 705 -89.38 89.04 -59.42
CA PHE A 705 -89.32 90.40 -60.02
C PHE A 705 -89.72 91.69 -59.25
N LEU A 706 -88.80 92.68 -59.28
CA LEU A 706 -88.89 94.16 -59.03
C LEU A 706 -88.94 94.74 -57.59
N ASP A 707 -87.89 95.54 -57.28
CA ASP A 707 -87.82 97.01 -57.04
C ASP A 707 -88.91 97.76 -56.20
N PRO A 708 -88.61 98.91 -55.54
CA PRO A 708 -87.42 99.79 -55.67
C PRO A 708 -86.74 100.25 -54.34
N ASP A 709 -85.93 101.31 -54.44
CA ASP A 709 -85.37 102.23 -53.41
C ASP A 709 -84.21 101.79 -52.47
N GLY A 710 -83.17 102.65 -52.40
CA GLY A 710 -82.67 103.11 -51.08
C GLY A 710 -81.18 103.04 -50.69
N ALA A 711 -80.30 103.84 -51.31
CA ALA A 711 -79.08 104.48 -50.73
C ALA A 711 -77.81 103.68 -50.28
N GLY A 712 -76.65 104.08 -50.84
CA GLY A 712 -75.27 104.03 -50.26
C GLY A 712 -74.51 102.69 -50.26
N GLU A 713 -73.18 102.58 -50.48
CA GLU A 713 -72.11 103.48 -50.98
C GLU A 713 -70.97 102.62 -51.62
N GLY A 714 -70.07 103.21 -52.45
CA GLY A 714 -68.72 102.64 -52.75
C GLY A 714 -68.42 102.14 -54.19
N MET A 715 -67.44 102.78 -54.87
CA MET A 715 -66.95 102.49 -56.25
C MET A 715 -66.10 101.18 -56.34
N ALA A 716 -66.04 100.36 -57.43
CA ALA A 716 -65.90 100.54 -58.91
C ALA A 716 -64.42 100.86 -59.35
N PHE A 717 -63.82 100.44 -60.50
CA PHE A 717 -64.15 99.65 -61.73
C PHE A 717 -62.78 99.29 -62.44
N SER A 718 -62.53 98.54 -63.54
CA SER A 718 -63.16 97.55 -64.47
C SER A 718 -62.00 96.84 -65.27
N ARG A 719 -62.06 95.58 -65.79
CA ARG A 719 -62.51 95.05 -67.14
C ARG A 719 -61.91 95.71 -68.43
N PRO A 720 -61.91 95.07 -69.65
CA PRO A 720 -61.87 93.61 -70.01
C PRO A 720 -61.15 93.20 -71.36
N LYS A 721 -60.93 91.88 -71.56
CA LYS A 721 -61.12 91.01 -72.78
C LYS A 721 -60.51 91.24 -74.20
N ASN A 722 -60.06 90.10 -74.77
CA ASN A 722 -60.39 89.47 -76.10
C ASN A 722 -59.37 89.36 -77.29
N LEU A 723 -59.26 88.12 -77.79
CA LEU A 723 -59.09 87.58 -79.17
C LEU A 723 -57.84 87.83 -80.08
N SER A 724 -57.09 86.72 -80.27
CA SER A 724 -56.76 86.04 -81.55
C SER A 724 -55.75 86.58 -82.60
N ARG A 725 -54.74 85.71 -82.84
CA ARG A 725 -54.20 85.21 -84.14
C ARG A 725 -52.94 85.84 -84.78
N THR A 726 -51.90 84.99 -84.87
CA THR A 726 -50.81 84.88 -85.90
C THR A 726 -49.77 86.00 -86.07
N THR A 727 -48.55 85.55 -86.44
CA THR A 727 -47.42 86.28 -87.10
C THR A 727 -46.83 87.48 -86.34
N GLU A 728 -45.51 87.74 -86.35
CA GLU A 728 -44.32 87.01 -86.81
C GLU A 728 -43.09 87.64 -86.11
N GLU A 729 -41.91 86.98 -86.18
CA GLU A 729 -40.58 87.63 -86.01
C GLU A 729 -40.27 88.25 -84.59
N ASP A 730 -39.05 88.56 -84.16
CA ASP A 730 -37.71 88.31 -84.75
C ASP A 730 -36.60 88.22 -83.67
N GLU A 731 -35.36 87.93 -84.11
CA GLU A 731 -34.06 88.41 -83.58
C GLU A 731 -33.61 88.12 -82.12
N GLN A 732 -32.32 88.14 -81.75
CA GLN A 732 -31.05 87.64 -82.33
C GLN A 732 -29.92 87.93 -81.29
N ASN A 733 -28.93 87.03 -81.15
CA ASN A 733 -27.56 87.37 -80.67
C ASN A 733 -27.38 87.99 -79.24
N PRO A 734 -26.15 88.32 -78.77
CA PRO A 734 -24.93 87.50 -78.77
C PRO A 734 -24.18 87.40 -77.41
N HIS A 735 -23.14 86.56 -77.43
CA HIS A 735 -21.93 86.46 -76.57
C HIS A 735 -21.65 87.35 -75.32
N ARG A 736 -21.16 86.63 -74.28
CA ARG A 736 -20.07 86.97 -73.32
C ARG A 736 -20.25 88.14 -72.33
N HIS A 737 -19.96 87.87 -71.04
CA HIS A 737 -18.86 88.49 -70.29
C HIS A 737 -18.54 87.71 -69.00
N ARG A 738 -17.37 87.97 -68.36
CA ARG A 738 -16.91 87.41 -67.07
C ARG A 738 -16.70 88.54 -66.05
N PRO A 739 -16.78 88.25 -64.74
CA PRO A 739 -15.59 88.47 -63.87
C PRO A 739 -15.30 87.28 -62.92
N LYS A 740 -14.53 87.51 -61.83
CA LYS A 740 -13.95 86.52 -60.90
C LYS A 740 -14.49 86.67 -59.42
N PRO A 741 -13.71 86.66 -58.31
CA PRO A 741 -13.64 85.52 -57.36
C PRO A 741 -13.84 85.88 -55.86
N THR A 742 -13.41 84.99 -54.94
CA THR A 742 -13.32 85.11 -53.45
C THR A 742 -14.67 85.02 -52.70
N VAL A 743 -14.78 84.60 -51.42
CA VAL A 743 -13.84 84.51 -50.27
C VAL A 743 -13.92 83.11 -49.56
N PHE A 744 -12.94 82.81 -48.68
CA PHE A 744 -12.84 81.68 -47.71
C PHE A 744 -14.14 81.46 -46.85
N VAL A 745 -14.40 80.34 -46.15
CA VAL A 745 -13.73 79.66 -44.99
C VAL A 745 -14.52 78.33 -44.74
N SER A 746 -14.04 77.15 -44.30
CA SER A 746 -12.72 76.50 -44.08
C SER A 746 -12.87 74.96 -43.93
N ASP A 747 -11.75 74.23 -43.83
CA ASP A 747 -11.46 72.97 -43.11
C ASP A 747 -12.43 71.76 -43.11
N ASN A 748 -12.17 70.82 -44.03
CA ASN A 748 -11.52 69.51 -43.81
C ASN A 748 -11.50 68.83 -42.40
N PRO A 749 -11.35 67.48 -42.30
CA PRO A 749 -11.52 66.44 -43.33
C PRO A 749 -12.20 65.12 -42.85
N SER A 750 -12.32 64.16 -43.78
CA SER A 750 -12.36 62.69 -43.60
C SER A 750 -13.38 62.08 -42.60
N HIS A 751 -14.46 61.43 -43.04
CA HIS A 751 -14.59 60.15 -43.77
C HIS A 751 -14.65 58.86 -42.93
N LEU A 752 -15.55 57.96 -43.37
CA LEU A 752 -15.55 56.50 -43.20
C LEU A 752 -15.78 55.90 -41.80
N ARG A 753 -17.05 55.98 -41.40
CA ARG A 753 -17.94 54.82 -41.11
C ARG A 753 -17.44 53.66 -40.22
N ARG A 754 -18.21 53.45 -39.13
CA ARG A 754 -18.57 52.15 -38.50
C ARG A 754 -17.43 51.45 -37.71
N VAL A 755 -17.69 50.70 -36.63
CA VAL A 755 -18.97 50.24 -36.04
C VAL A 755 -18.93 50.20 -34.49
N THR A 756 -20.10 49.93 -33.89
CA THR A 756 -20.45 49.81 -32.45
C THR A 756 -19.39 49.40 -31.42
N THR A 757 -19.55 49.86 -30.19
CA THR A 757 -18.85 49.38 -28.97
C THR A 757 -19.81 49.25 -27.77
N ILE A 758 -19.43 48.44 -26.77
CA ILE A 758 -19.88 48.50 -25.35
C ILE A 758 -21.38 48.15 -25.11
N THR A 759 -21.81 46.91 -24.80
CA THR A 759 -21.54 45.92 -23.70
C THR A 759 -22.58 45.97 -22.55
N TRP A 760 -22.49 45.00 -21.60
CA TRP A 760 -23.34 44.79 -20.41
C TRP A 760 -24.73 44.15 -20.70
N ARG A 761 -25.23 43.14 -19.94
CA ARG A 761 -24.63 42.35 -18.83
C ARG A 761 -25.37 41.01 -18.58
N ILE A 762 -24.61 40.01 -18.11
CA ILE A 762 -25.01 38.83 -17.31
C ILE A 762 -25.95 37.75 -17.88
N ARG A 763 -25.60 36.53 -17.50
CA ARG A 763 -26.03 35.21 -17.95
C ARG A 763 -27.32 34.71 -17.27
N LEU A 764 -28.12 34.02 -18.08
CA LEU A 764 -28.99 32.86 -17.76
C LEU A 764 -28.19 31.78 -16.96
N GLN A 765 -28.74 30.74 -16.29
CA GLN A 765 -30.10 30.24 -15.95
C GLN A 765 -29.95 29.16 -14.83
N GLY A 766 -31.05 28.64 -14.24
CA GLY A 766 -31.07 27.38 -13.44
C GLY A 766 -31.29 26.12 -14.31
N PRO A 767 -31.83 24.98 -13.80
CA PRO A 767 -32.37 24.71 -12.44
C PRO A 767 -32.10 23.28 -11.85
N ASN A 768 -32.84 22.89 -10.78
CA ASN A 768 -33.11 21.54 -10.21
C ASN A 768 -31.97 20.80 -9.45
N LEU A 769 -32.06 20.46 -8.15
CA LEU A 769 -32.86 19.40 -7.45
C LEU A 769 -32.59 17.95 -7.93
N PRO A 770 -32.64 16.88 -7.08
CA PRO A 770 -33.22 16.79 -5.73
C PRO A 770 -32.45 15.91 -4.67
N ILE A 771 -33.14 15.59 -3.56
CA ILE A 771 -32.95 14.47 -2.58
C ILE A 771 -31.91 14.62 -1.45
N TYR A 772 -32.42 14.57 -0.22
CA TYR A 772 -31.82 13.82 0.88
C TYR A 772 -32.94 13.08 1.63
N TYR A 773 -32.79 11.77 1.81
CA TYR A 773 -33.57 10.96 2.74
C TYR A 773 -32.58 10.04 3.44
N GLY A 774 -32.58 10.05 4.77
CA GLY A 774 -31.72 9.19 5.59
C GLY A 774 -32.52 8.60 6.73
N ILE A 775 -32.57 7.27 6.80
CA ILE A 775 -33.01 6.46 7.94
C ILE A 775 -31.99 5.30 8.04
N ASN A 776 -31.79 4.81 9.27
CA ASN A 776 -30.88 3.71 9.61
C ASN A 776 -31.19 2.40 8.87
#